data_AF-A0A814HUG5-F1
#
_entry.id   AF-A0A814HUG5-F1
#
_cell.length_a   1.000
_cell.length_b   1.000
_cell.length_c   1.000
_cell.angle_alpha   90.00
_cell.angle_beta   90.00
_cell.angle_gamma   90.00
#
_symmetry.space_group_name_H-M   'P 1'
#
loop_
_entity.id
_entity.type
_entity.pdbx_description
1 polymer ?
#
loop_
_entity_poly.entity_id
_entity_poly.type
_entity_poly.pdbx_seq_one_letter_code
_entity_poly.pdbx_strand_id
1 'polypeptide(L)'
;MQSPGDNAVTYKLVVVGEGGVGKSALTIQFFQKMFVEDYDPTIEDSYIQHVEVDRQVCVLDVLDTAGQEEFSALREQYMRKGDGFLLVYSVIDANSCKNIRSFYNQILRVKDRKSYPMILVANKVDLVHLRKVSEEEGRELAAELNIAYIETSAKDPPMNVDSAFQELVRIIRLGILNLKSLDLRSKHMAFLLNILCFTLLVVCLIKPYVHGTRSFYIDFDNNTFVKDGKPFQYISGSIHMYRMPREYWADRLLRMWTSGLNTIQTYIFWDQHEPLPGVYNFDDRNDIVTFLQLAQKIGFLVILRVGPYGCGEHEFGGFPWWLLKDPDLKVRQMHPGYLKAVTRWLSVLLTKVEPLLYRNGGNIISVQVENEYGSYPACDNNYLQYLRDIFRQYLGDDVVLFTVDGAGLDYLKCGTVAGVYPTVDFGVGYNVTEVFGYQRQYAPNGPLVNTEFYPGWLDYWGKPHSRTATERIIKTLNDMLEIGANVNFYMFYGGTNFGFSSGADPPYLPEPTSYDYDSPISEAGDITRKYMSIREVISKNQAFVVYSTTLDDPEVHLKTLDLNGIRDRGYVLLGEKSIGTVYRAGNTTIHINAPGNKEKHLNIIVENMGRINFGGNMIDTKGFVSNITLDGQMLMNWTMCISGTLFDNSPYKQIKLPLKTQTSSNDFDPHAPNIFTATLNVKDISPYDTFLLPQNWTKGVAYVNDHNLGRYWTIGPQMTLYTPGPWLQTGQNNLTIIELDAAPCETPTNCVINFIDYPIIDKPIRSG
;
A
#
# COMPACT_ATOMS: atom_id res chain seq x y z
N MET A 1 -32.07 9.06 -29.30
CA MET A 1 -32.54 9.99 -28.25
C MET A 1 -31.96 9.50 -26.93
N GLN A 2 -30.88 10.12 -26.46
CA GLN A 2 -30.32 9.87 -25.11
C GLN A 2 -31.19 10.61 -24.09
N SER A 3 -31.53 9.95 -22.99
CA SER A 3 -32.20 10.57 -21.84
C SER A 3 -31.30 11.61 -21.20
N PRO A 4 -31.78 12.84 -20.93
CA PRO A 4 -31.00 13.88 -20.26
C PRO A 4 -30.91 13.54 -18.76
N GLY A 5 -29.89 12.79 -18.36
CA GLY A 5 -29.68 12.42 -16.94
C GLY A 5 -28.23 12.09 -16.55
N ASP A 6 -27.40 11.60 -17.47
CA ASP A 6 -26.11 10.98 -17.12
C ASP A 6 -24.92 11.94 -16.89
N ASN A 7 -25.14 13.26 -16.80
CA ASN A 7 -24.05 14.25 -16.62
C ASN A 7 -24.34 15.33 -15.56
N ALA A 8 -25.32 15.13 -14.66
CA ALA A 8 -25.60 16.11 -13.61
C ALA A 8 -24.48 16.12 -12.55
N VAL A 9 -23.89 17.30 -12.29
CA VAL A 9 -22.84 17.47 -11.27
C VAL A 9 -23.45 17.30 -9.88
N THR A 10 -22.80 16.51 -9.02
CA THR A 10 -23.19 16.33 -7.62
C THR A 10 -22.47 17.33 -6.72
N TYR A 11 -23.20 17.98 -5.81
CA TYR A 11 -22.67 18.86 -4.77
C TYR A 11 -23.00 18.29 -3.39
N LYS A 12 -21.96 18.08 -2.57
CA LYS A 12 -22.11 17.62 -1.18
C LYS A 12 -22.24 18.80 -0.24
N LEU A 13 -23.42 19.04 0.31
CA LEU A 13 -23.67 20.15 1.22
C LEU A 13 -23.80 19.62 2.65
N VAL A 14 -23.26 20.35 3.63
CA VAL A 14 -23.35 19.93 5.03
C VAL A 14 -23.99 21.04 5.86
N VAL A 15 -25.01 20.70 6.64
CA VAL A 15 -25.73 21.64 7.52
C VAL A 15 -25.14 21.53 8.92
N VAL A 16 -24.47 22.57 9.41
CA VAL A 16 -23.76 22.55 10.71
C VAL A 16 -24.23 23.68 11.62
N GLY A 17 -24.22 23.45 12.92
CA GLY A 17 -24.72 24.38 13.92
C GLY A 17 -25.12 23.67 15.21
N GLU A 18 -25.39 24.43 16.27
CA GLU A 18 -25.69 23.87 17.60
C GLU A 18 -26.97 23.00 17.62
N GLY A 19 -27.14 22.25 18.71
CA GLY A 19 -28.38 21.53 18.99
C GLY A 19 -29.58 22.47 19.02
N GLY A 20 -30.70 22.04 18.42
CA GLY A 20 -31.95 22.79 18.51
C GLY A 20 -32.06 24.05 17.63
N VAL A 21 -31.06 24.39 16.81
CA VAL A 21 -31.12 25.57 15.90
C VAL A 21 -32.07 25.38 14.71
N GLY A 22 -32.53 24.15 14.45
CA GLY A 22 -33.48 23.83 13.38
C GLY A 22 -32.83 23.40 12.06
N LYS A 23 -31.67 22.73 12.10
CA LYS A 23 -30.99 22.16 10.93
C LYS A 23 -31.86 21.14 10.19
N SER A 24 -32.35 20.14 10.92
CA SER A 24 -33.24 19.10 10.40
C SER A 24 -34.55 19.68 9.86
N ALA A 25 -35.11 20.68 10.55
CA ALA A 25 -36.30 21.38 10.07
C ALA A 25 -36.05 22.09 8.72
N LEU A 26 -34.89 22.73 8.53
CA LEU A 26 -34.53 23.33 7.24
C LEU A 26 -34.31 22.27 6.16
N THR A 27 -33.62 21.18 6.48
CA THR A 27 -33.36 20.07 5.54
C THR A 27 -34.67 19.41 5.12
N ILE A 28 -35.51 18.99 6.06
CA ILE A 28 -36.82 18.38 5.78
C ILE A 28 -37.71 19.35 5.00
N GLN A 29 -37.75 20.63 5.37
CA GLN A 29 -38.55 21.61 4.64
C GLN A 29 -38.03 21.84 3.22
N PHE A 30 -36.72 21.74 2.99
CA PHE A 30 -36.14 21.82 1.65
C PHE A 30 -36.55 20.64 0.76
N PHE A 31 -36.37 19.40 1.26
CA PHE A 31 -36.58 18.16 0.49
C PHE A 31 -38.05 17.75 0.38
N GLN A 32 -38.79 17.83 1.48
CA GLN A 32 -40.13 17.27 1.61
C GLN A 32 -41.24 18.33 1.56
N LYS A 33 -40.89 19.62 1.58
CA LYS A 33 -41.83 20.75 1.59
C LYS A 33 -42.86 20.65 2.72
N MET A 34 -42.44 20.10 3.86
CA MET A 34 -43.24 20.02 5.08
C MET A 34 -42.46 20.48 6.32
N PHE A 35 -43.20 21.02 7.29
CA PHE A 35 -42.70 21.36 8.62
C PHE A 35 -43.16 20.32 9.63
N VAL A 36 -42.22 19.76 10.39
CA VAL A 36 -42.50 18.76 11.43
C VAL A 36 -42.45 19.44 12.80
N GLU A 37 -43.55 19.41 13.54
CA GLU A 37 -43.67 20.07 14.85
C GLU A 37 -42.97 19.28 15.98
N ASP A 38 -43.06 17.94 15.96
CA ASP A 38 -42.44 17.04 16.91
C ASP A 38 -41.33 16.22 16.24
N TYR A 39 -40.09 16.38 16.70
CA TYR A 39 -38.90 15.80 16.06
C TYR A 39 -38.02 15.03 17.06
N ASP A 40 -37.61 13.82 16.68
CA ASP A 40 -36.68 12.98 17.43
C ASP A 40 -35.22 13.42 17.12
N PRO A 41 -34.32 13.63 18.11
CA PRO A 41 -32.98 14.13 17.85
C PRO A 41 -32.20 13.30 16.81
N THR A 42 -31.73 13.96 15.75
CA THR A 42 -30.94 13.35 14.67
C THR A 42 -29.60 12.87 15.17
N ILE A 43 -29.17 11.70 14.70
CA ILE A 43 -27.79 11.23 14.78
C ILE A 43 -27.06 11.69 13.51
N GLU A 44 -27.48 11.22 12.34
CA GLU A 44 -26.98 11.63 11.02
C GLU A 44 -27.95 11.14 9.93
N ASP A 45 -28.40 12.03 9.04
CA ASP A 45 -29.24 11.68 7.88
C ASP A 45 -28.69 12.32 6.60
N SER A 46 -28.61 11.55 5.51
CA SER A 46 -28.24 12.02 4.18
C SER A 46 -29.46 12.04 3.26
N TYR A 47 -29.65 13.16 2.57
CA TYR A 47 -30.75 13.41 1.64
C TYR A 47 -30.21 13.72 0.25
N ILE A 48 -30.67 13.01 -0.78
CA ILE A 48 -30.22 13.19 -2.16
C ILE A 48 -31.39 13.59 -3.05
N GLN A 49 -31.26 14.71 -3.79
CA GLN A 49 -32.30 15.18 -4.71
C GLN A 49 -31.72 15.90 -5.92
N HIS A 50 -32.38 15.73 -7.08
CA HIS A 50 -32.12 16.53 -8.27
C HIS A 50 -32.78 17.91 -8.12
N VAL A 51 -31.96 18.97 -8.23
CA VAL A 51 -32.41 20.35 -8.10
C VAL A 51 -31.91 21.15 -9.30
N GLU A 52 -32.77 22.01 -9.84
CA GLU A 52 -32.39 22.98 -10.86
C GLU A 52 -31.93 24.27 -10.19
N VAL A 53 -30.65 24.62 -10.32
CA VAL A 53 -30.08 25.89 -9.84
C VAL A 53 -29.60 26.68 -11.05
N ASP A 54 -30.16 27.87 -11.25
CA ASP A 54 -29.85 28.78 -12.38
C ASP A 54 -29.93 28.09 -13.76
N ARG A 55 -31.00 27.31 -13.99
CA ARG A 55 -31.26 26.56 -15.23
C ARG A 55 -30.28 25.42 -15.52
N GLN A 56 -29.53 24.97 -14.51
CA GLN A 56 -28.67 23.81 -14.57
C GLN A 56 -29.09 22.78 -13.53
N VAL A 57 -29.43 21.58 -13.99
CA VAL A 57 -29.77 20.45 -13.13
C VAL A 57 -28.49 19.93 -12.47
N CYS A 58 -28.51 19.84 -11.14
CA CYS A 58 -27.46 19.22 -10.33
C CYS A 58 -28.07 18.28 -9.30
N VAL A 59 -27.25 17.39 -8.75
CA VAL A 59 -27.62 16.52 -7.64
C VAL A 59 -27.12 17.17 -6.36
N LEU A 60 -27.99 17.37 -5.37
CA LEU A 60 -27.58 17.80 -4.04
C LEU A 60 -27.57 16.57 -3.12
N ASP A 61 -26.43 16.31 -2.50
CA ASP A 61 -26.23 15.31 -1.44
C ASP A 61 -26.04 16.10 -0.13
N VAL A 62 -27.12 16.25 0.63
CA VAL A 62 -27.18 17.09 1.83
C VAL A 62 -27.07 16.22 3.06
N LEU A 63 -26.07 16.51 3.89
CA LEU A 63 -25.86 15.87 5.18
C LEU A 63 -26.40 16.76 6.31
N ASP A 64 -27.41 16.26 7.02
CA ASP A 64 -27.93 16.87 8.25
C ASP A 64 -27.20 16.30 9.48
N THR A 65 -26.54 17.16 10.25
CA THR A 65 -25.67 16.73 11.35
C THR A 65 -26.36 16.83 12.72
N ALA A 66 -26.07 15.93 13.64
CA ALA A 66 -26.41 16.11 15.05
C ALA A 66 -25.79 17.41 15.63
N GLY A 67 -26.54 18.11 16.48
CA GLY A 67 -26.08 19.36 17.13
C GLY A 67 -25.48 19.21 18.52
N GLN A 68 -25.44 18.00 19.09
CA GLN A 68 -25.06 17.73 20.49
C GLN A 68 -23.87 16.75 20.66
N GLU A 69 -22.88 16.77 19.77
CA GLU A 69 -21.83 15.74 19.85
C GLU A 69 -20.64 16.14 20.75
N GLU A 70 -20.49 15.34 21.81
CA GLU A 70 -19.30 15.21 22.68
C GLU A 70 -18.13 14.45 21.98
N PHE A 71 -18.26 14.11 20.68
CA PHE A 71 -17.25 13.41 19.88
C PHE A 71 -16.72 14.27 18.72
N SER A 72 -15.61 14.99 18.94
CA SER A 72 -15.00 15.87 17.94
C SER A 72 -14.53 15.17 16.66
N ALA A 73 -14.31 13.84 16.70
CA ALA A 73 -13.77 13.06 15.58
C ALA A 73 -14.74 12.86 14.41
N LEU A 74 -16.03 12.62 14.70
CA LEU A 74 -17.07 12.48 13.66
C LEU A 74 -17.31 13.82 12.95
N ARG A 75 -17.23 14.92 13.70
CA ARG A 75 -17.35 16.29 13.17
C ARG A 75 -16.33 16.63 12.09
N GLU A 76 -15.09 16.20 12.25
CA GLU A 76 -14.07 16.45 11.23
C GLU A 76 -14.30 15.63 9.96
N GLN A 77 -14.88 14.43 10.06
CA GLN A 77 -15.06 13.55 8.91
C GLN A 77 -16.00 14.15 7.85
N TYR A 78 -17.16 14.67 8.25
CA TYR A 78 -18.07 15.32 7.31
C TYR A 78 -17.54 16.68 6.82
N MET A 79 -16.84 17.43 7.68
CA MET A 79 -16.15 18.66 7.27
C MET A 79 -15.07 18.39 6.22
N ARG A 80 -14.42 17.22 6.19
CA ARG A 80 -13.47 16.87 5.11
C ARG A 80 -14.18 16.66 3.78
N LYS A 81 -15.36 16.06 3.77
CA LYS A 81 -16.05 15.62 2.54
C LYS A 81 -17.00 16.64 1.91
N GLY A 82 -17.51 17.64 2.65
CA GLY A 82 -18.49 18.61 2.12
C GLY A 82 -17.91 19.63 1.14
N ASP A 83 -18.56 19.85 -0.01
CA ASP A 83 -18.20 20.86 -1.01
C ASP A 83 -18.60 22.28 -0.59
N GLY A 84 -19.61 22.41 0.29
CA GLY A 84 -19.99 23.66 0.94
C GLY A 84 -20.79 23.45 2.22
N PHE A 85 -20.86 24.50 3.05
CA PHE A 85 -21.44 24.42 4.39
C PHE A 85 -22.52 25.48 4.65
N LEU A 86 -23.65 25.05 5.21
CA LEU A 86 -24.64 25.95 5.79
C LEU A 86 -24.34 26.07 7.29
N LEU A 87 -23.92 27.26 7.74
CA LEU A 87 -23.69 27.56 9.15
C LEU A 87 -24.98 28.07 9.77
N VAL A 88 -25.72 27.23 10.47
CA VAL A 88 -27.06 27.53 10.98
C VAL A 88 -27.00 27.92 12.45
N TYR A 89 -27.57 29.08 12.78
CA TYR A 89 -27.89 29.47 14.15
C TYR A 89 -29.36 29.85 14.28
N SER A 90 -29.86 29.93 15.51
CA SER A 90 -31.26 30.30 15.80
C SER A 90 -31.32 31.74 16.30
N VAL A 91 -32.18 32.58 15.71
CA VAL A 91 -32.28 33.99 16.12
C VAL A 91 -32.84 34.19 17.52
N ILE A 92 -33.47 33.15 18.10
CA ILE A 92 -33.96 33.15 19.48
C ILE A 92 -32.90 32.68 20.50
N ASP A 93 -31.70 32.33 20.03
CA ASP A 93 -30.58 31.87 20.85
C ASP A 93 -29.26 32.55 20.46
N ALA A 94 -28.89 33.56 21.24
CA ALA A 94 -27.66 34.33 21.04
C ALA A 94 -26.38 33.51 21.21
N ASN A 95 -26.38 32.40 21.96
CA ASN A 95 -25.20 31.54 22.10
C ASN A 95 -24.94 30.77 20.82
N SER A 96 -26.00 30.25 20.17
CA SER A 96 -25.88 29.58 18.88
C SER A 96 -25.23 30.45 17.80
N CYS A 97 -25.51 31.76 17.80
CA CYS A 97 -24.87 32.74 16.92
C CYS A 97 -23.38 32.92 17.23
N LYS A 98 -23.02 33.04 18.52
CA LYS A 98 -21.62 33.18 18.94
C LYS A 98 -20.77 31.97 18.55
N ASN A 99 -21.34 30.77 18.63
CA ASN A 99 -20.64 29.51 18.39
C ASN A 99 -20.39 29.20 16.91
N ILE A 100 -21.00 29.96 15.98
CA ILE A 100 -20.69 29.90 14.54
C ILE A 100 -19.20 30.09 14.25
N ARG A 101 -18.50 30.97 15.00
CA ARG A 101 -17.05 31.19 14.82
C ARG A 101 -16.23 29.92 15.01
N SER A 102 -16.67 29.06 15.94
CA SER A 102 -15.99 27.77 16.18
C SER A 102 -16.14 26.85 14.98
N PHE A 103 -17.36 26.67 14.47
CA PHE A 103 -17.64 25.85 13.29
C PHE A 103 -16.92 26.37 12.05
N TYR A 104 -16.94 27.68 11.81
CA TYR A 104 -16.24 28.33 10.70
C TYR A 104 -14.73 28.02 10.72
N ASN A 105 -14.07 28.26 11.86
CA ASN A 105 -12.63 28.01 12.01
C ASN A 105 -12.29 26.53 11.91
N GLN A 106 -13.15 25.64 12.43
CA GLN A 106 -12.96 24.20 12.32
C GLN A 106 -13.04 23.74 10.86
N ILE A 107 -13.99 24.23 10.07
CA ILE A 107 -14.08 23.90 8.64
C ILE A 107 -12.83 24.38 7.91
N LEU A 108 -12.39 25.62 8.12
CA LEU A 108 -11.19 26.14 7.46
C LEU A 108 -9.93 25.32 7.82
N ARG A 109 -9.78 24.95 9.09
CA ARG A 109 -8.69 24.09 9.57
C ARG A 109 -8.73 22.72 8.91
N VAL A 110 -9.90 22.09 8.85
CA VAL A 110 -10.08 20.75 8.27
C VAL A 110 -9.91 20.76 6.75
N LYS A 111 -10.31 21.85 6.08
CA LYS A 111 -10.15 22.03 4.63
C LYS A 111 -8.75 22.49 4.23
N ASP A 112 -7.93 22.91 5.19
CA ASP A 112 -6.63 23.54 4.97
C ASP A 112 -6.70 24.69 3.94
N ARG A 113 -7.67 25.60 4.14
CA ARG A 113 -7.86 26.77 3.26
C ARG A 113 -8.17 28.02 4.07
N LYS A 114 -7.79 29.18 3.52
CA LYS A 114 -8.10 30.50 4.09
C LYS A 114 -9.56 30.95 3.88
N SER A 115 -10.24 30.37 2.89
CA SER A 115 -11.67 30.54 2.63
C SER A 115 -12.23 29.26 2.01
N TYR A 116 -13.52 29.02 2.24
CA TYR A 116 -14.24 27.88 1.67
C TYR A 116 -15.70 28.27 1.39
N PRO A 117 -16.40 27.62 0.44
CA PRO A 117 -17.82 27.88 0.22
C PRO A 117 -18.66 27.64 1.48
N MET A 118 -19.16 28.72 2.07
CA MET A 118 -20.03 28.69 3.24
C MET A 118 -21.07 29.81 3.16
N ILE A 119 -22.22 29.60 3.79
CA ILE A 119 -23.26 30.61 3.98
C ILE A 119 -23.73 30.62 5.43
N LEU A 120 -23.90 31.81 6.00
CA LEU A 120 -24.45 32.00 7.34
C LEU A 120 -25.98 32.05 7.26
N VAL A 121 -26.65 31.17 8.02
CA VAL A 121 -28.10 30.99 8.00
C VAL A 121 -28.67 31.31 9.39
N ALA A 122 -29.46 32.37 9.47
CA ALA A 122 -30.17 32.78 10.67
C ALA A 122 -31.60 32.21 10.64
N ASN A 123 -31.85 31.14 11.39
CA ASN A 123 -33.10 30.39 11.35
C ASN A 123 -34.09 30.83 12.46
N LYS A 124 -35.37 30.47 12.29
CA LYS A 124 -36.50 30.74 13.20
C LYS A 124 -36.94 32.21 13.28
N VAL A 125 -36.80 32.94 12.18
CA VAL A 125 -37.13 34.37 12.13
C VAL A 125 -38.64 34.67 12.20
N ASP A 126 -39.47 33.64 12.03
CA ASP A 126 -40.90 33.68 12.31
C ASP A 126 -41.21 33.93 13.80
N LEU A 127 -40.28 33.62 14.71
CA LEU A 127 -40.41 33.84 16.15
C LEU A 127 -39.99 35.26 16.57
N VAL A 128 -40.57 36.28 15.94
CA VAL A 128 -40.20 37.70 16.09
C VAL A 128 -40.16 38.15 17.56
N HIS A 129 -41.13 37.73 18.39
CA HIS A 129 -41.21 38.10 19.81
C HIS A 129 -40.16 37.43 20.70
N LEU A 130 -39.53 36.35 20.23
CA LEU A 130 -38.50 35.62 20.95
C LEU A 130 -37.09 35.93 20.41
N ARG A 131 -36.98 36.77 19.38
CA ARG A 131 -35.71 37.13 18.74
C ARG A 131 -34.76 37.78 19.76
N LYS A 132 -33.57 37.20 19.88
CA LYS A 132 -32.45 37.67 20.71
C LYS A 132 -31.26 38.15 19.89
N VAL A 133 -31.19 37.78 18.61
CA VAL A 133 -30.16 38.22 17.65
C VAL A 133 -30.85 39.02 16.55
N SER A 134 -30.48 40.28 16.41
CA SER A 134 -30.98 41.17 15.36
C SER A 134 -30.42 40.80 13.99
N GLU A 135 -31.07 41.27 12.93
CA GLU A 135 -30.58 41.06 11.56
C GLU A 135 -29.21 41.76 11.36
N GLU A 136 -29.02 42.92 12.00
CA GLU A 136 -27.78 43.69 11.96
C GLU A 136 -26.62 42.89 12.57
N GLU A 137 -26.78 42.31 13.76
CA GLU A 137 -25.77 41.45 14.39
C GLU A 137 -25.43 40.23 13.52
N GLY A 138 -26.42 39.64 12.86
CA GLY A 138 -26.21 38.54 11.91
C GLY A 138 -25.39 38.96 10.67
N ARG A 139 -25.69 40.14 10.11
CA ARG A 139 -24.95 40.72 8.98
C ARG A 139 -23.52 41.12 9.37
N GLU A 140 -23.32 41.66 10.56
CA GLU A 140 -21.98 41.98 11.09
C GLU A 140 -21.13 40.72 11.22
N LEU A 141 -21.69 39.63 11.77
CA LEU A 141 -20.97 38.35 11.86
C LEU A 141 -20.63 37.78 10.47
N ALA A 142 -21.55 37.85 9.52
CA ALA A 142 -21.27 37.41 8.15
C ALA A 142 -20.18 38.24 7.48
N ALA A 143 -20.18 39.56 7.71
CA ALA A 143 -19.15 40.47 7.21
C ALA A 143 -17.77 40.19 7.85
N GLU A 144 -17.73 39.92 9.16
CA GLU A 144 -16.52 39.50 9.87
C GLU A 144 -15.93 38.21 9.29
N LEU A 145 -16.79 37.22 9.01
CA LEU A 145 -16.39 35.93 8.46
C LEU A 145 -16.20 35.94 6.93
N ASN A 146 -16.55 37.04 6.26
CA ASN A 146 -16.53 37.19 4.79
C ASN A 146 -17.32 36.08 4.06
N ILE A 147 -18.54 35.79 4.54
CA ILE A 147 -19.47 34.81 3.96
C ILE A 147 -20.84 35.44 3.71
N ALA A 148 -21.66 34.83 2.84
CA ALA A 148 -23.02 35.31 2.58
C ALA A 148 -23.91 35.13 3.82
N TYR A 149 -24.96 35.97 3.94
CA TYR A 149 -25.92 35.94 5.03
C TYR A 149 -27.34 35.78 4.50
N ILE A 150 -28.14 34.92 5.14
CA ILE A 150 -29.56 34.76 4.82
C ILE A 150 -30.39 34.45 6.07
N GLU A 151 -31.54 35.12 6.19
CA GLU A 151 -32.55 34.82 7.22
C GLU A 151 -33.55 33.79 6.69
N THR A 152 -33.82 32.75 7.47
CA THR A 152 -34.71 31.63 7.10
C THR A 152 -35.75 31.34 8.18
N SER A 153 -36.89 30.80 7.74
CA SER A 153 -37.85 30.11 8.61
C SER A 153 -38.25 28.81 7.95
N ALA A 154 -38.07 27.70 8.67
CA ALA A 154 -38.58 26.40 8.25
C ALA A 154 -40.10 26.26 8.47
N LYS A 155 -40.71 27.11 9.32
CA LYS A 155 -42.13 27.06 9.64
C LYS A 155 -42.96 27.34 8.39
N ASP A 156 -44.11 26.69 8.25
CA ASP A 156 -45.02 26.95 7.14
C ASP A 156 -45.79 28.27 7.34
N PRO A 157 -45.84 29.18 6.35
CA PRO A 157 -45.15 29.12 5.04
C PRO A 157 -43.63 29.38 5.16
N PRO A 158 -42.77 28.58 4.50
CA PRO A 158 -41.32 28.71 4.64
C PRO A 158 -40.81 30.02 4.07
N MET A 159 -39.78 30.57 4.72
CA MET A 159 -39.06 31.74 4.25
C MET A 159 -37.62 31.38 3.91
N ASN A 160 -37.21 31.67 2.67
CA ASN A 160 -35.83 31.58 2.17
C ASN A 160 -35.11 30.22 2.32
N VAL A 161 -35.82 29.13 2.62
CA VAL A 161 -35.22 27.79 2.77
C VAL A 161 -34.54 27.34 1.47
N ASP A 162 -35.28 27.33 0.36
CA ASP A 162 -34.72 27.00 -0.96
C ASP A 162 -33.57 27.93 -1.36
N SER A 163 -33.72 29.23 -1.10
CA SER A 163 -32.71 30.25 -1.40
C SER A 163 -31.38 29.97 -0.69
N ALA A 164 -31.40 29.48 0.56
CA ALA A 164 -30.18 29.20 1.32
C ALA A 164 -29.35 28.07 0.68
N PHE A 165 -29.97 26.97 0.28
CA PHE A 165 -29.29 25.85 -0.37
C PHE A 165 -28.83 26.22 -1.80
N GLN A 166 -29.68 26.91 -2.56
CA GLN A 166 -29.34 27.35 -3.91
C GLN A 166 -28.18 28.36 -3.91
N GLU A 167 -28.16 29.30 -2.97
CA GLU A 167 -27.09 30.30 -2.88
C GLU A 167 -25.74 29.66 -2.54
N LEU A 168 -25.71 28.65 -1.67
CA LEU A 168 -24.49 27.90 -1.40
C LEU A 168 -23.95 27.21 -2.66
N VAL A 169 -24.83 26.63 -3.48
CA VAL A 169 -24.44 26.06 -4.78
C VAL A 169 -23.86 27.13 -5.72
N ARG A 170 -24.43 28.34 -5.74
CA ARG A 170 -23.85 29.47 -6.52
C ARG A 170 -22.45 29.83 -6.03
N ILE A 171 -22.24 29.89 -4.72
CA ILE A 171 -20.93 30.17 -4.11
C ILE A 171 -19.90 29.10 -4.51
N ILE A 172 -20.28 27.81 -4.47
CA ILE A 172 -19.42 26.70 -4.92
C ILE A 172 -19.05 26.87 -6.40
N ARG A 173 -20.02 27.16 -7.26
CA ARG A 173 -19.81 27.36 -8.71
C ARG A 173 -18.88 28.54 -9.01
N LEU A 174 -19.02 29.65 -8.30
CA LEU A 174 -18.15 30.83 -8.44
C LEU A 174 -16.70 30.53 -8.02
N GLY A 175 -16.50 29.75 -6.95
CA GLY A 175 -15.17 29.28 -6.54
C GLY A 175 -14.45 28.47 -7.63
N ILE A 176 -15.18 27.60 -8.33
CA ILE A 176 -14.66 26.79 -9.44
C ILE A 176 -14.26 27.67 -10.64
N LEU A 177 -15.04 28.71 -10.95
CA LEU A 177 -14.76 29.64 -12.06
C LEU A 177 -13.52 30.50 -11.78
N ASN A 178 -13.34 30.97 -10.55
CA ASN A 178 -12.16 31.75 -10.16
C ASN A 178 -10.86 30.93 -10.27
N LEU A 179 -10.88 29.64 -9.90
CA LEU A 179 -9.74 28.73 -10.08
C LEU A 179 -9.36 28.55 -11.55
N LYS A 180 -10.34 28.49 -12.47
CA LYS A 180 -10.08 28.45 -13.92
C LYS A 180 -9.50 29.76 -14.44
N SER A 181 -9.90 30.92 -13.89
CA SER A 181 -9.38 32.23 -14.31
C SER A 181 -7.93 32.52 -13.85
N LEU A 182 -7.53 31.97 -12.69
CA LEU A 182 -6.16 32.04 -12.17
C LEU A 182 -5.18 31.23 -13.02
N ASP A 183 -5.62 30.08 -13.58
CA ASP A 183 -4.83 29.25 -14.49
C ASP A 183 -4.62 29.91 -15.87
N LEU A 184 -5.53 30.79 -16.31
CA LEU A 184 -5.37 31.56 -17.56
C LEU A 184 -4.43 32.77 -17.42
N ARG A 185 -4.40 33.44 -16.26
CA ARG A 185 -3.50 34.59 -16.04
C ARG A 185 -2.03 34.19 -15.83
N SER A 186 -1.78 33.02 -15.23
CA SER A 186 -0.45 32.42 -15.11
C SER A 186 0.20 32.13 -16.48
N LYS A 187 -0.61 31.73 -17.47
CA LYS A 187 -0.15 31.35 -18.82
C LYS A 187 0.23 32.54 -19.72
N HIS A 188 -0.22 33.76 -19.43
CA HIS A 188 0.07 34.94 -20.26
C HIS A 188 1.32 35.73 -19.84
N MET A 189 1.72 35.71 -18.56
CA MET A 189 2.97 36.37 -18.13
C MET A 189 4.23 35.56 -18.47
N ALA A 190 4.11 34.24 -18.63
CA ALA A 190 5.22 33.35 -18.98
C ALA A 190 5.53 33.28 -20.50
N PHE A 191 4.65 33.82 -21.36
CA PHE A 191 4.77 33.72 -22.81
C PHE A 191 5.64 34.82 -23.45
N LEU A 192 5.77 35.99 -22.79
CA LEU A 192 6.51 37.14 -23.32
C LEU A 192 7.99 37.22 -22.90
N LEU A 193 8.40 36.53 -21.83
CA LEU A 193 9.81 36.47 -21.41
C LEU A 193 10.60 35.31 -22.04
N ASN A 194 9.93 34.28 -22.57
CA ASN A 194 10.56 33.04 -23.03
C ASN A 194 10.98 33.02 -24.51
N ILE A 195 10.58 34.01 -25.32
CA ILE A 195 10.90 34.02 -26.77
C ILE A 195 12.33 34.52 -27.05
N LEU A 196 12.99 35.21 -26.10
CA LEU A 196 14.36 35.70 -26.30
C LEU A 196 15.47 34.77 -25.77
N CYS A 197 15.16 33.83 -24.87
CA CYS A 197 16.15 32.92 -24.27
C CYS A 197 16.18 31.51 -24.88
N PHE A 198 15.19 31.13 -25.70
CA PHE A 198 15.02 29.75 -26.16
C PHE A 198 15.86 29.36 -27.39
N THR A 199 16.51 30.31 -28.06
CA THR A 199 17.35 30.02 -29.24
C THR A 199 18.81 29.69 -28.93
N LEU A 200 19.26 29.83 -27.66
CA LEU A 200 20.67 29.61 -27.27
C LEU A 200 20.91 28.44 -26.31
N LEU A 201 19.87 27.73 -25.85
CA LEU A 201 20.02 26.64 -24.85
C LEU A 201 19.61 25.23 -25.33
N VAL A 202 19.12 25.08 -26.57
CA VAL A 202 18.58 23.79 -27.07
C VAL A 202 19.67 22.81 -27.57
N VAL A 203 20.96 23.19 -27.57
CA VAL A 203 22.04 22.31 -28.06
C VAL A 203 22.83 21.60 -26.96
N CYS A 204 22.64 21.88 -25.66
CA CYS A 204 23.52 21.30 -24.63
C CYS A 204 22.90 20.51 -23.47
N LEU A 205 21.58 20.38 -23.31
CA LEU A 205 21.02 19.66 -22.15
C LEU A 205 19.77 18.82 -22.44
N ILE A 206 19.82 17.96 -23.46
CA ILE A 206 18.94 16.77 -23.52
C ILE A 206 19.81 15.55 -23.24
N LYS A 207 19.97 15.22 -21.95
CA LYS A 207 19.99 13.79 -21.58
C LYS A 207 18.53 13.44 -21.28
N PRO A 208 17.94 12.45 -21.96
CA PRO A 208 16.59 12.02 -21.64
C PRO A 208 16.59 11.42 -20.24
N TYR A 209 15.84 12.03 -19.31
CA TYR A 209 15.35 11.31 -18.15
C TYR A 209 14.27 10.36 -18.68
N VAL A 210 14.64 9.11 -18.95
CA VAL A 210 13.70 8.06 -19.33
C VAL A 210 12.87 7.74 -18.08
N HIS A 211 11.67 8.30 -17.97
CA HIS A 211 10.63 7.64 -17.18
C HIS A 211 10.32 6.33 -17.91
N GLY A 212 10.85 5.21 -17.41
CA GLY A 212 10.48 3.89 -17.94
C GLY A 212 8.98 3.72 -17.83
N THR A 213 8.33 3.33 -18.92
CA THR A 213 6.93 2.91 -18.91
C THR A 213 6.77 1.70 -17.99
N ARG A 214 5.84 1.76 -17.03
CA ARG A 214 5.61 0.67 -16.07
C ARG A 214 5.26 -0.61 -16.82
N SER A 215 5.97 -1.70 -16.53
CA SER A 215 5.75 -2.98 -17.19
C SER A 215 5.94 -4.16 -16.24
N PHE A 216 5.17 -5.21 -16.45
CA PHE A 216 5.33 -6.49 -15.78
C PHE A 216 5.03 -7.61 -16.78
N TYR A 217 6.00 -8.48 -17.04
CA TYR A 217 5.87 -9.56 -18.01
C TYR A 217 6.73 -10.77 -17.65
N ILE A 218 6.55 -11.88 -18.37
CA ILE A 218 7.37 -13.08 -18.23
C ILE A 218 8.49 -13.04 -19.26
N ASP A 219 9.73 -13.15 -18.79
CA ASP A 219 10.88 -13.46 -19.62
C ASP A 219 11.07 -14.98 -19.63
N PHE A 220 10.60 -15.61 -20.71
CA PHE A 220 10.67 -17.05 -20.89
C PHE A 220 12.11 -17.53 -21.02
N ASP A 221 12.97 -16.79 -21.72
CA ASP A 221 14.35 -17.20 -22.00
C ASP A 221 15.19 -17.21 -20.71
N ASN A 222 14.95 -16.25 -19.82
CA ASN A 222 15.66 -16.15 -18.54
C ASN A 222 14.88 -16.76 -17.36
N ASN A 223 13.76 -17.44 -17.62
CA ASN A 223 12.93 -18.10 -16.61
C ASN A 223 12.55 -17.20 -15.41
N THR A 224 12.20 -15.94 -15.66
CA THR A 224 11.96 -14.94 -14.60
C THR A 224 10.80 -14.02 -14.93
N PHE A 225 10.22 -13.37 -13.91
CA PHE A 225 9.39 -12.20 -14.16
C PHE A 225 10.27 -10.98 -14.38
N VAL A 226 9.80 -10.02 -15.17
CA VAL A 226 10.46 -8.74 -15.37
C VAL A 226 9.51 -7.64 -14.99
N LYS A 227 9.93 -6.81 -14.03
CA LYS A 227 9.23 -5.61 -13.59
C LYS A 227 10.06 -4.38 -13.96
N ASP A 228 9.49 -3.50 -14.78
CA ASP A 228 10.13 -2.27 -15.26
C ASP A 228 11.53 -2.51 -15.87
N GLY A 229 11.66 -3.59 -16.64
CA GLY A 229 12.92 -3.98 -17.29
C GLY A 229 13.95 -4.65 -16.37
N LYS A 230 13.59 -4.95 -15.11
CA LYS A 230 14.47 -5.65 -14.15
C LYS A 230 13.91 -7.02 -13.78
N PRO A 231 14.75 -8.07 -13.66
CA PRO A 231 14.33 -9.36 -13.11
C PRO A 231 13.64 -9.19 -11.75
N PHE A 232 12.59 -9.96 -11.53
CA PHE A 232 11.72 -9.82 -10.38
C PHE A 232 11.29 -11.19 -9.86
N GLN A 233 11.34 -11.33 -8.53
CA GLN A 233 10.81 -12.49 -7.81
C GLN A 233 9.83 -11.97 -6.77
N TYR A 234 8.61 -12.48 -6.77
CA TYR A 234 7.69 -12.22 -5.67
C TYR A 234 7.82 -13.25 -4.56
N ILE A 235 7.69 -12.75 -3.35
CA ILE A 235 7.38 -13.52 -2.15
C ILE A 235 6.07 -12.92 -1.64
N SER A 236 5.00 -13.69 -1.81
CA SER A 236 3.62 -13.27 -1.63
C SER A 236 2.98 -13.96 -0.45
N GLY A 237 1.93 -13.36 0.13
CA GLY A 237 1.07 -14.01 1.11
C GLY A 237 -0.40 -13.79 0.78
N SER A 238 -1.21 -14.84 0.93
CA SER A 238 -2.66 -14.76 0.80
C SER A 238 -3.29 -14.04 1.99
N ILE A 239 -4.19 -13.12 1.68
CA ILE A 239 -5.03 -12.36 2.61
C ILE A 239 -6.39 -12.12 1.97
N HIS A 240 -7.49 -12.46 2.64
CA HIS A 240 -8.86 -12.28 2.11
C HIS A 240 -9.55 -11.12 2.82
N MET A 241 -9.82 -10.04 2.09
CA MET A 241 -10.23 -8.75 2.68
C MET A 241 -11.52 -8.82 3.51
N TYR A 242 -12.48 -9.66 3.10
CA TYR A 242 -13.78 -9.83 3.78
C TYR A 242 -13.70 -10.77 5.00
N ARG A 243 -12.58 -11.48 5.19
CA ARG A 243 -12.31 -12.29 6.40
C ARG A 243 -11.78 -11.45 7.57
N MET A 244 -11.81 -10.13 7.46
CA MET A 244 -11.51 -9.21 8.56
C MET A 244 -12.34 -7.91 8.45
N PRO A 245 -12.60 -7.22 9.56
CA PRO A 245 -13.10 -5.84 9.55
C PRO A 245 -12.19 -4.89 8.75
N ARG A 246 -12.79 -3.92 8.05
CA ARG A 246 -12.09 -2.94 7.21
C ARG A 246 -11.04 -2.15 7.98
N GLU A 247 -11.32 -1.87 9.25
CA GLU A 247 -10.47 -1.14 10.19
C GLU A 247 -9.11 -1.84 10.39
N TYR A 248 -9.05 -3.16 10.19
CA TYR A 248 -7.82 -3.94 10.37
C TYR A 248 -7.03 -4.16 9.09
N TRP A 249 -7.53 -3.77 7.91
CA TRP A 249 -6.81 -3.97 6.65
C TRP A 249 -5.40 -3.38 6.68
N ALA A 250 -5.25 -2.14 7.15
CA ALA A 250 -3.95 -1.47 7.21
C ALA A 250 -2.99 -2.20 8.17
N ASP A 251 -3.48 -2.63 9.34
CA ASP A 251 -2.66 -3.37 10.31
C ASP A 251 -2.21 -4.73 9.74
N ARG A 252 -3.12 -5.52 9.16
CA ARG A 252 -2.76 -6.84 8.62
C ARG A 252 -1.79 -6.74 7.46
N LEU A 253 -2.04 -5.82 6.52
CA LEU A 253 -1.15 -5.56 5.40
C LEU A 253 0.23 -5.09 5.91
N LEU A 254 0.28 -4.18 6.88
CA LEU A 254 1.57 -3.71 7.40
C LEU A 254 2.35 -4.84 8.09
N ARG A 255 1.68 -5.70 8.87
CA ARG A 255 2.31 -6.91 9.44
C ARG A 255 2.87 -7.80 8.35
N MET A 256 2.08 -8.13 7.34
CA MET A 256 2.55 -8.89 6.17
C MET A 256 3.79 -8.24 5.54
N TRP A 257 3.79 -6.93 5.36
CA TRP A 257 4.88 -6.21 4.73
C TRP A 257 6.15 -6.27 5.57
N THR A 258 6.04 -6.07 6.89
CA THR A 258 7.18 -6.18 7.81
C THR A 258 7.78 -7.58 7.91
N SER A 259 7.11 -8.61 7.39
CA SER A 259 7.68 -9.96 7.29
C SER A 259 8.67 -10.13 6.14
N GLY A 260 8.73 -9.15 5.23
CA GLY A 260 9.57 -9.17 4.03
C GLY A 260 8.82 -9.56 2.76
N LEU A 261 7.49 -9.76 2.82
CA LEU A 261 6.67 -9.94 1.62
C LEU A 261 6.69 -8.67 0.77
N ASN A 262 6.79 -8.84 -0.54
CA ASN A 262 6.74 -7.74 -1.52
C ASN A 262 5.44 -7.73 -2.34
N THR A 263 4.64 -8.79 -2.20
CA THR A 263 3.39 -9.00 -2.95
C THR A 263 2.32 -9.57 -2.00
N ILE A 264 1.05 -9.33 -2.30
CA ILE A 264 -0.07 -10.04 -1.68
C ILE A 264 -0.88 -10.78 -2.74
N GLN A 265 -1.54 -11.85 -2.32
CA GLN A 265 -2.53 -12.56 -3.13
C GLN A 265 -3.90 -12.44 -2.46
N THR A 266 -4.95 -12.24 -3.25
CA THR A 266 -6.32 -12.21 -2.71
C THR A 266 -7.34 -12.74 -3.70
N TYR A 267 -8.35 -13.42 -3.18
CA TYR A 267 -9.54 -13.81 -3.93
C TYR A 267 -10.57 -12.70 -3.95
N ILE A 268 -11.35 -12.67 -5.02
CA ILE A 268 -12.62 -11.96 -5.12
C ILE A 268 -13.73 -13.01 -5.29
N PHE A 269 -14.51 -13.26 -4.23
CA PHE A 269 -15.65 -14.19 -4.30
C PHE A 269 -16.90 -13.50 -4.83
N TRP A 270 -17.53 -14.12 -5.83
CA TRP A 270 -18.63 -13.52 -6.58
C TRP A 270 -19.90 -13.33 -5.72
N ASP A 271 -20.25 -14.32 -4.91
CA ASP A 271 -21.40 -14.28 -4.00
C ASP A 271 -21.41 -13.06 -3.06
N GLN A 272 -20.24 -12.65 -2.56
CA GLN A 272 -20.09 -11.48 -1.70
C GLN A 272 -20.44 -10.17 -2.41
N HIS A 273 -20.19 -10.13 -3.72
CA HIS A 273 -20.34 -8.93 -4.55
C HIS A 273 -21.63 -8.91 -5.37
N GLU A 274 -22.29 -10.04 -5.60
CA GLU A 274 -23.60 -10.12 -6.28
C GLU A 274 -24.58 -11.01 -5.49
N PRO A 275 -24.96 -10.61 -4.25
CA PRO A 275 -25.81 -11.42 -3.37
C PRO A 275 -27.20 -11.70 -3.97
N LEU A 276 -27.67 -10.80 -4.85
CA LEU A 276 -28.86 -10.99 -5.68
C LEU A 276 -28.50 -10.71 -7.15
N PRO A 277 -29.17 -11.36 -8.13
CA PRO A 277 -28.84 -11.18 -9.55
C PRO A 277 -28.92 -9.71 -9.96
N GLY A 278 -27.81 -9.15 -10.44
CA GLY A 278 -27.69 -7.76 -10.89
C GLY A 278 -27.61 -6.71 -9.77
N VAL A 279 -27.62 -7.11 -8.50
CA VAL A 279 -27.45 -6.21 -7.35
C VAL A 279 -26.03 -6.37 -6.84
N TYR A 280 -25.20 -5.35 -7.05
CA TYR A 280 -23.78 -5.40 -6.72
C TYR A 280 -23.46 -4.70 -5.40
N ASN A 281 -22.56 -5.29 -4.61
CA ASN A 281 -22.04 -4.71 -3.37
C ASN A 281 -20.51 -4.58 -3.42
N PHE A 282 -20.02 -3.33 -3.41
CA PHE A 282 -18.60 -2.99 -3.32
C PHE A 282 -18.33 -2.01 -2.18
N ASP A 283 -19.18 -2.02 -1.15
CA ASP A 283 -19.07 -1.16 0.01
C ASP A 283 -18.43 -1.89 1.20
N ASP A 284 -17.97 -1.12 2.18
CA ASP A 284 -17.39 -1.64 3.43
C ASP A 284 -16.31 -2.73 3.22
N ARG A 285 -16.52 -3.96 3.71
CA ARG A 285 -15.57 -5.08 3.57
C ARG A 285 -15.48 -5.66 2.15
N ASN A 286 -16.38 -5.24 1.26
CA ASN A 286 -16.42 -5.61 -0.16
C ASN A 286 -15.80 -4.54 -1.07
N ASP A 287 -15.21 -3.48 -0.50
CA ASP A 287 -14.55 -2.41 -1.26
C ASP A 287 -13.17 -2.84 -1.78
N ILE A 288 -13.17 -3.60 -2.89
CA ILE A 288 -11.96 -4.11 -3.55
C ILE A 288 -11.00 -2.97 -3.93
N VAL A 289 -11.53 -1.83 -4.37
CA VAL A 289 -10.72 -0.74 -4.91
C VAL A 289 -9.92 -0.11 -3.79
N THR A 290 -10.56 0.19 -2.65
CA THR A 290 -9.87 0.77 -1.51
C THR A 290 -8.88 -0.22 -0.90
N PHE A 291 -9.21 -1.51 -0.81
CA PHE A 291 -8.26 -2.52 -0.30
C PHE A 291 -6.99 -2.59 -1.16
N LEU A 292 -7.14 -2.67 -2.49
CA LEU A 292 -6.00 -2.74 -3.41
C LEU A 292 -5.18 -1.44 -3.45
N GLN A 293 -5.84 -0.28 -3.37
CA GLN A 293 -5.17 1.01 -3.21
C GLN A 293 -4.43 1.13 -1.88
N LEU A 294 -4.96 0.55 -0.80
CA LEU A 294 -4.28 0.51 0.49
C LEU A 294 -3.04 -0.40 0.42
N ALA A 295 -3.14 -1.56 -0.21
CA ALA A 295 -1.98 -2.42 -0.48
C ALA A 295 -0.93 -1.68 -1.31
N GLN A 296 -1.33 -0.95 -2.35
CA GLN A 296 -0.45 -0.11 -3.15
C GLN A 296 0.23 0.96 -2.29
N LYS A 297 -0.54 1.64 -1.43
CA LYS A 297 -0.02 2.63 -0.48
C LYS A 297 0.91 2.03 0.57
N ILE A 298 0.83 0.75 0.89
CA ILE A 298 1.80 0.13 1.82
C ILE A 298 3.10 -0.24 1.08
N GLY A 299 3.00 -0.48 -0.24
CA GLY A 299 4.13 -0.86 -1.08
C GLY A 299 4.00 -2.22 -1.74
N PHE A 300 2.83 -2.87 -1.63
CA PHE A 300 2.60 -4.19 -2.19
C PHE A 300 2.23 -4.15 -3.67
N LEU A 301 2.77 -5.12 -4.40
CA LEU A 301 2.17 -5.62 -5.63
C LEU A 301 1.05 -6.61 -5.32
N VAL A 302 0.17 -6.88 -6.27
CA VAL A 302 -1.00 -7.74 -6.08
C VAL A 302 -1.08 -8.81 -7.17
N ILE A 303 -1.28 -10.04 -6.72
CA ILE A 303 -1.74 -11.18 -7.51
C ILE A 303 -3.24 -11.32 -7.24
N LEU A 304 -4.09 -11.09 -8.26
CA LEU A 304 -5.53 -11.07 -8.08
C LEU A 304 -6.18 -12.36 -8.59
N ARG A 305 -7.04 -12.97 -7.78
CA ARG A 305 -7.74 -14.22 -8.14
C ARG A 305 -9.24 -13.98 -8.20
N VAL A 306 -9.76 -13.83 -9.41
CA VAL A 306 -11.10 -13.28 -9.63
C VAL A 306 -12.17 -14.32 -9.98
N GLY A 307 -11.81 -15.61 -10.00
CA GLY A 307 -12.75 -16.71 -10.22
C GLY A 307 -13.10 -16.95 -11.70
N PRO A 308 -14.38 -17.31 -12.01
CA PRO A 308 -15.59 -17.09 -11.21
C PRO A 308 -15.79 -18.06 -10.04
N TYR A 309 -15.11 -19.21 -10.04
CA TYR A 309 -15.00 -20.11 -8.89
C TYR A 309 -13.69 -19.84 -8.15
N GLY A 310 -13.74 -19.73 -6.83
CA GLY A 310 -12.56 -19.45 -6.00
C GLY A 310 -12.25 -20.50 -4.94
N CYS A 311 -13.06 -21.56 -4.77
CA CYS A 311 -12.88 -22.52 -3.66
C CYS A 311 -12.73 -21.80 -2.31
N GLY A 312 -11.54 -21.88 -1.70
CA GLY A 312 -11.08 -21.05 -0.59
C GLY A 312 -11.84 -21.25 0.72
N GLU A 313 -12.43 -22.43 0.90
CA GLU A 313 -13.28 -22.79 2.06
C GLU A 313 -14.37 -21.74 2.30
N HIS A 314 -14.94 -21.28 1.19
CA HIS A 314 -15.97 -20.27 1.14
C HIS A 314 -17.29 -20.86 0.66
N GLU A 315 -18.39 -20.26 1.10
CA GLU A 315 -19.74 -20.68 0.70
C GLU A 315 -19.84 -20.87 -0.82
N PHE A 316 -20.25 -22.07 -1.22
CA PHE A 316 -20.36 -22.52 -2.61
C PHE A 316 -19.14 -22.20 -3.49
N GLY A 317 -17.94 -22.14 -2.89
CA GLY A 317 -16.69 -21.76 -3.56
C GLY A 317 -16.70 -20.36 -4.17
N GLY A 318 -17.52 -19.46 -3.62
CA GLY A 318 -17.71 -18.09 -4.09
C GLY A 318 -18.81 -17.93 -5.14
N PHE A 319 -19.52 -18.98 -5.52
CA PHE A 319 -20.67 -18.84 -6.42
C PHE A 319 -21.90 -18.32 -5.69
N PRO A 320 -22.68 -17.40 -6.30
CA PRO A 320 -23.93 -16.96 -5.68
C PRO A 320 -24.99 -18.07 -5.69
N TRP A 321 -25.64 -18.26 -4.54
CA TRP A 321 -26.69 -19.27 -4.32
C TRP A 321 -27.82 -19.23 -5.38
N TRP A 322 -28.13 -18.05 -5.93
CA TRP A 322 -29.23 -17.88 -6.87
C TRP A 322 -28.99 -18.57 -8.21
N LEU A 323 -27.76 -18.99 -8.52
CA LEU A 323 -27.46 -19.87 -9.65
C LEU A 323 -28.22 -21.20 -9.55
N LEU A 324 -28.35 -21.74 -8.32
CA LEU A 324 -29.02 -23.02 -8.05
C LEU A 324 -30.54 -23.00 -8.32
N LYS A 325 -31.12 -21.84 -8.66
CA LYS A 325 -32.53 -21.75 -9.09
C LYS A 325 -32.78 -22.42 -10.43
N ASP A 326 -31.74 -22.60 -11.24
CA ASP A 326 -31.80 -23.40 -12.46
C ASP A 326 -31.46 -24.87 -12.10
N PRO A 327 -32.44 -25.79 -12.11
CA PRO A 327 -32.23 -27.17 -11.70
C PRO A 327 -31.33 -27.96 -12.68
N ASP A 328 -31.19 -27.48 -13.91
CA ASP A 328 -30.36 -28.11 -14.95
C ASP A 328 -28.94 -27.50 -15.02
N LEU A 329 -28.62 -26.57 -14.12
CA LEU A 329 -27.36 -25.84 -14.12
C LEU A 329 -26.15 -26.77 -14.01
N LYS A 330 -25.21 -26.60 -14.93
CA LYS A 330 -23.86 -27.15 -14.84
C LYS A 330 -22.86 -26.01 -14.66
N VAL A 331 -22.36 -25.85 -13.43
CA VAL A 331 -21.30 -24.88 -13.14
C VAL A 331 -19.96 -25.33 -13.73
N ARG A 332 -19.06 -24.37 -13.92
CA ARG A 332 -17.69 -24.57 -14.40
C ARG A 332 -17.58 -25.38 -15.72
N GLN A 333 -18.56 -25.17 -16.61
CA GLN A 333 -18.71 -25.85 -17.91
C GLN A 333 -19.34 -24.89 -18.93
N MET A 334 -19.37 -25.26 -20.21
CA MET A 334 -20.03 -24.51 -21.29
C MET A 334 -21.58 -24.52 -21.22
N HIS A 335 -22.17 -24.32 -20.04
CA HIS A 335 -23.61 -24.22 -19.86
C HIS A 335 -24.11 -22.79 -20.15
N PRO A 336 -25.04 -22.55 -21.09
CA PRO A 336 -25.43 -21.20 -21.50
C PRO A 336 -25.95 -20.32 -20.36
N GLY A 337 -26.75 -20.87 -19.44
CA GLY A 337 -27.27 -20.14 -18.28
C GLY A 337 -26.16 -19.71 -17.31
N TYR A 338 -25.17 -20.58 -17.11
CA TYR A 338 -24.01 -20.31 -16.26
C TYR A 338 -23.11 -19.25 -16.91
N LEU A 339 -22.73 -19.44 -18.18
CA LEU A 339 -21.84 -18.51 -18.88
C LEU A 339 -22.44 -17.11 -19.01
N LYS A 340 -23.76 -16.99 -19.19
CA LYS A 340 -24.44 -15.69 -19.20
C LYS A 340 -24.27 -14.95 -17.87
N ALA A 341 -24.39 -15.68 -16.75
CA ALA A 341 -24.21 -15.11 -15.42
C ALA A 341 -22.74 -14.75 -15.17
N VAL A 342 -21.81 -15.65 -15.48
CA VAL A 342 -20.35 -15.44 -15.38
C VAL A 342 -19.90 -14.23 -16.19
N THR A 343 -20.35 -14.10 -17.44
CA THR A 343 -19.97 -12.99 -18.33
C THR A 343 -20.45 -11.66 -17.78
N ARG A 344 -21.67 -11.61 -17.23
CA ARG A 344 -22.21 -10.41 -16.58
C ARG A 344 -21.41 -10.04 -15.33
N TRP A 345 -21.05 -11.02 -14.52
CA TRP A 345 -20.24 -10.78 -13.33
C TRP A 345 -18.84 -10.27 -13.68
N LEU A 346 -18.14 -11.01 -14.53
CA LEU A 346 -16.77 -10.67 -14.93
C LEU A 346 -16.72 -9.32 -15.67
N SER A 347 -17.74 -8.95 -16.46
CA SER A 347 -17.74 -7.62 -17.07
C SER A 347 -17.76 -6.49 -16.03
N VAL A 348 -18.52 -6.65 -14.95
CA VAL A 348 -18.58 -5.66 -13.85
C VAL A 348 -17.27 -5.64 -13.08
N LEU A 349 -16.77 -6.80 -12.68
CA LEU A 349 -15.54 -6.91 -11.90
C LEU A 349 -14.31 -6.44 -12.69
N LEU A 350 -14.10 -6.98 -13.90
CA LEU A 350 -12.89 -6.72 -14.68
C LEU A 350 -12.80 -5.27 -15.14
N THR A 351 -13.93 -4.59 -15.37
CA THR A 351 -13.97 -3.14 -15.63
C THR A 351 -13.43 -2.33 -14.45
N LYS A 352 -13.64 -2.79 -13.20
CA LYS A 352 -13.06 -2.16 -11.99
C LYS A 352 -11.59 -2.51 -11.79
N VAL A 353 -11.16 -3.69 -12.25
CA VAL A 353 -9.78 -4.20 -12.12
C VAL A 353 -8.84 -3.55 -13.12
N GLU A 354 -9.28 -3.30 -14.37
CA GLU A 354 -8.47 -2.73 -15.45
C GLU A 354 -7.64 -1.49 -15.03
N PRO A 355 -8.22 -0.44 -14.40
CA PRO A 355 -7.43 0.74 -14.03
C PRO A 355 -6.42 0.46 -12.91
N LEU A 356 -6.57 -0.65 -12.18
CA LEU A 356 -5.68 -1.06 -11.09
C LEU A 356 -4.54 -1.97 -11.56
N LEU A 357 -4.47 -2.29 -12.85
CA LEU A 357 -3.33 -2.99 -13.45
C LEU A 357 -2.04 -2.19 -13.29
N TYR A 358 -0.92 -2.90 -13.12
CA TYR A 358 0.39 -2.31 -12.90
C TYR A 358 0.80 -1.33 -14.01
N ARG A 359 0.53 -1.69 -15.27
CA ARG A 359 0.78 -0.83 -16.45
C ARG A 359 -0.03 0.47 -16.44
N ASN A 360 -1.20 0.46 -15.80
CA ASN A 360 -2.16 1.56 -15.78
C ASN A 360 -2.01 2.48 -14.56
N GLY A 361 -1.03 2.23 -13.70
CA GLY A 361 -0.82 3.03 -12.50
C GLY A 361 -1.19 2.34 -11.19
N GLY A 362 -1.92 1.22 -11.22
CA GLY A 362 -2.25 0.44 -10.02
C GLY A 362 -1.13 -0.52 -9.59
N ASN A 363 -1.43 -1.58 -8.84
CA ASN A 363 -0.42 -2.51 -8.31
C ASN A 363 -0.65 -3.98 -8.69
N ILE A 364 -1.65 -4.29 -9.53
CA ILE A 364 -1.95 -5.66 -9.95
C ILE A 364 -0.99 -6.11 -11.05
N ILE A 365 -0.17 -7.12 -10.76
CA ILE A 365 0.88 -7.63 -11.67
C ILE A 365 0.45 -8.89 -12.44
N SER A 366 -0.46 -9.69 -11.88
CA SER A 366 -1.01 -10.88 -12.54
C SER A 366 -2.43 -11.17 -12.07
N VAL A 367 -3.19 -11.85 -12.92
CA VAL A 367 -4.59 -12.20 -12.65
C VAL A 367 -4.81 -13.69 -12.95
N GLN A 368 -5.36 -14.42 -11.98
CA GLN A 368 -5.68 -15.84 -12.14
C GLN A 368 -6.98 -16.03 -12.92
N VAL A 369 -7.00 -16.98 -13.84
CA VAL A 369 -8.19 -17.43 -14.57
C VAL A 369 -8.65 -18.75 -13.94
N GLU A 370 -9.89 -18.80 -13.45
CA GLU A 370 -10.44 -19.98 -12.75
C GLU A 370 -9.62 -20.34 -11.48
N ASN A 371 -9.81 -21.55 -10.95
CA ASN A 371 -9.17 -22.06 -9.76
C ASN A 371 -9.12 -23.60 -9.76
N GLU A 372 -7.94 -24.20 -9.84
CA GLU A 372 -7.73 -25.66 -9.76
C GLU A 372 -8.73 -26.44 -10.62
N TYR A 373 -8.91 -26.01 -11.86
CA TYR A 373 -9.88 -26.62 -12.77
C TYR A 373 -9.51 -28.07 -13.10
N GLY A 374 -8.23 -28.42 -12.99
CA GLY A 374 -7.71 -29.77 -13.09
C GLY A 374 -8.29 -30.75 -12.07
N SER A 375 -8.71 -30.25 -10.90
CA SER A 375 -9.37 -31.04 -9.86
C SER A 375 -10.88 -31.22 -10.11
N TYR A 376 -11.44 -30.54 -11.13
CA TYR A 376 -12.85 -30.62 -11.47
C TYR A 376 -13.09 -31.66 -12.59
N PRO A 377 -14.03 -32.61 -12.41
CA PRO A 377 -14.15 -33.77 -13.30
C PRO A 377 -14.61 -33.46 -14.73
N ALA A 378 -15.13 -32.24 -14.99
CA ALA A 378 -15.64 -31.91 -16.32
C ALA A 378 -14.54 -31.77 -17.38
N CYS A 379 -13.34 -31.29 -17.02
CA CYS A 379 -12.21 -31.10 -17.94
C CYS A 379 -12.60 -30.37 -19.25
N ASP A 380 -13.46 -29.34 -19.17
CA ASP A 380 -13.96 -28.60 -20.32
C ASP A 380 -12.99 -27.47 -20.73
N ASN A 381 -12.09 -27.78 -21.67
CA ASN A 381 -11.14 -26.82 -22.20
C ASN A 381 -11.80 -25.63 -22.93
N ASN A 382 -13.01 -25.80 -23.49
CA ASN A 382 -13.70 -24.70 -24.15
C ASN A 382 -14.17 -23.67 -23.12
N TYR A 383 -14.55 -24.11 -21.92
CA TYR A 383 -14.87 -23.22 -20.82
C TYR A 383 -13.66 -22.38 -20.37
N LEU A 384 -12.48 -22.99 -20.20
CA LEU A 384 -11.26 -22.24 -19.86
C LEU A 384 -10.88 -21.23 -20.96
N GLN A 385 -11.00 -21.61 -22.23
CA GLN A 385 -10.78 -20.68 -23.35
C GLN A 385 -11.76 -19.51 -23.33
N TYR A 386 -13.04 -19.79 -23.06
CA TYR A 386 -14.08 -18.77 -22.92
C TYR A 386 -13.76 -17.76 -21.80
N LEU A 387 -13.32 -18.25 -20.64
CA LEU A 387 -12.89 -17.37 -19.54
C LEU A 387 -11.67 -16.54 -19.92
N ARG A 388 -10.62 -17.16 -20.48
CA ARG A 388 -9.43 -16.44 -20.96
C ARG A 388 -9.84 -15.30 -21.90
N ASP A 389 -10.72 -15.56 -22.85
CA ASP A 389 -11.11 -14.58 -23.87
C ASP A 389 -11.89 -13.41 -23.25
N ILE A 390 -12.74 -13.65 -22.24
CA ILE A 390 -13.36 -12.59 -21.45
C ILE A 390 -12.28 -11.76 -20.74
N PHE A 391 -11.30 -12.39 -20.09
CA PHE A 391 -10.25 -11.66 -19.38
C PHE A 391 -9.42 -10.80 -20.34
N ARG A 392 -9.04 -11.35 -21.49
CA ARG A 392 -8.32 -10.60 -22.53
C ARG A 392 -9.14 -9.45 -23.09
N GLN A 393 -10.45 -9.63 -23.25
CA GLN A 393 -11.35 -8.56 -23.70
C GLN A 393 -11.33 -7.34 -22.77
N TYR A 394 -11.32 -7.55 -21.44
CA TYR A 394 -11.39 -6.45 -20.47
C TYR A 394 -10.02 -5.96 -19.99
N LEU A 395 -9.04 -6.84 -19.86
CA LEU A 395 -7.73 -6.51 -19.28
C LEU A 395 -6.62 -6.34 -20.35
N GLY A 396 -6.87 -6.72 -21.59
CA GLY A 396 -5.91 -6.69 -22.68
C GLY A 396 -4.87 -7.82 -22.65
N ASP A 397 -3.92 -7.77 -23.59
CA ASP A 397 -2.97 -8.85 -23.82
C ASP A 397 -1.70 -8.78 -22.94
N ASP A 398 -1.39 -7.59 -22.40
CA ASP A 398 -0.13 -7.38 -21.66
C ASP A 398 -0.17 -7.95 -20.23
N VAL A 399 -1.35 -8.08 -19.61
CA VAL A 399 -1.45 -8.61 -18.25
C VAL A 399 -1.05 -10.07 -18.24
N VAL A 400 -0.25 -10.46 -17.23
CA VAL A 400 0.07 -11.87 -17.01
C VAL A 400 -1.16 -12.57 -16.46
N LEU A 401 -1.84 -13.32 -17.33
CA LEU A 401 -2.86 -14.28 -16.93
C LEU A 401 -2.19 -15.61 -16.55
N PHE A 402 -2.66 -16.25 -15.49
CA PHE A 402 -2.16 -17.55 -15.07
C PHE A 402 -3.26 -18.50 -14.58
N THR A 403 -3.02 -19.81 -14.59
CA THR A 403 -3.83 -20.83 -13.92
C THR A 403 -3.03 -21.47 -12.78
N VAL A 404 -3.72 -22.08 -11.82
CA VAL A 404 -3.12 -22.86 -10.73
C VAL A 404 -3.82 -24.19 -10.61
N ASP A 405 -3.03 -25.24 -10.41
CA ASP A 405 -3.49 -26.60 -10.17
C ASP A 405 -2.45 -27.36 -9.33
N GLY A 406 -2.88 -28.40 -8.63
CA GLY A 406 -1.98 -29.26 -7.87
C GLY A 406 -0.81 -29.79 -8.72
N ALA A 407 0.36 -29.92 -8.10
CA ALA A 407 1.59 -30.37 -8.76
C ALA A 407 1.54 -31.86 -9.19
N GLY A 408 0.84 -32.14 -10.30
CA GLY A 408 0.70 -33.46 -10.91
C GLY A 408 0.14 -33.38 -12.33
N LEU A 409 0.49 -34.34 -13.18
CA LEU A 409 0.12 -34.32 -14.61
C LEU A 409 -1.39 -34.43 -14.84
N ASP A 410 -2.10 -35.16 -13.99
CA ASP A 410 -3.54 -35.35 -14.13
C ASP A 410 -4.31 -34.05 -13.87
N TYR A 411 -3.85 -33.23 -12.91
CA TYR A 411 -4.42 -31.91 -12.64
C TYR A 411 -4.10 -30.93 -13.78
N LEU A 412 -2.82 -30.78 -14.12
CA LEU A 412 -2.37 -29.83 -15.14
C LEU A 412 -2.95 -30.13 -16.54
N LYS A 413 -3.25 -31.38 -16.85
CA LYS A 413 -3.87 -31.76 -18.13
C LYS A 413 -5.20 -31.05 -18.38
N CYS A 414 -5.99 -30.88 -17.34
CA CYS A 414 -7.34 -30.30 -17.43
C CYS A 414 -7.39 -28.85 -16.98
N GLY A 415 -6.43 -28.39 -16.15
CA GLY A 415 -6.43 -27.02 -15.62
C GLY A 415 -5.63 -25.99 -16.44
N THR A 416 -4.86 -26.43 -17.43
CA THR A 416 -4.06 -25.52 -18.27
C THR A 416 -4.78 -25.09 -19.55
N VAL A 417 -4.58 -23.84 -19.97
CA VAL A 417 -5.14 -23.29 -21.21
C VAL A 417 -4.14 -22.41 -21.96
N ALA A 418 -4.08 -22.54 -23.28
CA ALA A 418 -3.14 -21.80 -24.10
C ALA A 418 -3.30 -20.27 -23.96
N GLY A 419 -2.18 -19.54 -23.89
CA GLY A 419 -2.15 -18.09 -23.70
C GLY A 419 -2.31 -17.61 -22.24
N VAL A 420 -2.35 -18.55 -21.30
CA VAL A 420 -2.40 -18.34 -19.85
C VAL A 420 -1.28 -19.17 -19.22
N TYR A 421 -0.48 -18.56 -18.35
CA TYR A 421 0.72 -19.21 -17.80
C TYR A 421 0.36 -20.26 -16.74
N PRO A 422 0.78 -21.53 -16.87
CA PRO A 422 0.44 -22.55 -15.89
C PRO A 422 1.38 -22.48 -14.68
N THR A 423 0.78 -22.45 -13.49
CA THR A 423 1.46 -22.51 -12.20
C THR A 423 1.01 -23.74 -11.43
N VAL A 424 1.70 -24.06 -10.34
CA VAL A 424 1.34 -25.18 -9.48
C VAL A 424 1.10 -24.73 -8.05
N ASP A 425 0.40 -25.56 -7.27
CA ASP A 425 0.38 -25.49 -5.82
C ASP A 425 0.89 -26.78 -5.17
N PHE A 426 1.44 -26.63 -3.96
CA PHE A 426 1.85 -27.75 -3.10
C PHE A 426 2.26 -27.26 -1.71
N GLY A 427 2.08 -28.12 -0.71
CA GLY A 427 2.43 -27.87 0.69
C GLY A 427 3.86 -28.23 1.08
N VAL A 428 4.05 -28.53 2.37
CA VAL A 428 5.36 -28.91 2.92
C VAL A 428 5.70 -30.37 2.69
N GLY A 429 7.01 -30.67 2.62
CA GLY A 429 7.52 -32.05 2.61
C GLY A 429 7.61 -32.71 1.23
N TYR A 430 7.29 -31.99 0.15
CA TYR A 430 7.62 -32.39 -1.20
C TYR A 430 9.10 -32.13 -1.52
N ASN A 431 9.63 -32.86 -2.51
CA ASN A 431 10.87 -32.50 -3.17
C ASN A 431 10.59 -31.38 -4.18
N VAL A 432 11.02 -30.15 -3.87
CA VAL A 432 10.71 -28.93 -4.63
C VAL A 432 11.09 -29.05 -6.11
N THR A 433 12.25 -29.63 -6.42
CA THR A 433 12.71 -29.83 -7.79
C THR A 433 11.80 -30.77 -8.58
N GLU A 434 11.31 -31.82 -7.94
CA GLU A 434 10.41 -32.79 -8.56
C GLU A 434 9.04 -32.18 -8.85
N VAL A 435 8.44 -31.50 -7.87
CA VAL A 435 7.10 -30.90 -8.06
C VAL A 435 7.10 -29.79 -9.10
N PHE A 436 8.14 -28.95 -9.16
CA PHE A 436 8.31 -27.99 -10.24
C PHE A 436 8.62 -28.63 -11.59
N GLY A 437 9.11 -29.88 -11.60
CA GLY A 437 9.22 -30.70 -12.80
C GLY A 437 7.87 -30.92 -13.50
N TYR A 438 6.75 -30.95 -12.78
CA TYR A 438 5.41 -31.01 -13.38
C TYR A 438 5.05 -29.68 -14.04
N GLN A 439 5.30 -28.55 -13.38
CA GLN A 439 5.09 -27.23 -14.00
C GLN A 439 5.89 -27.12 -15.31
N ARG A 440 7.16 -27.55 -15.31
CA ARG A 440 8.04 -27.51 -16.49
C ARG A 440 7.55 -28.31 -17.68
N GLN A 441 6.71 -29.33 -17.48
CA GLN A 441 6.12 -30.08 -18.61
C GLN A 441 5.06 -29.27 -19.36
N TYR A 442 4.41 -28.31 -18.70
CA TYR A 442 3.39 -27.44 -19.30
C TYR A 442 3.91 -26.01 -19.56
N ALA A 443 4.94 -25.58 -18.84
CA ALA A 443 5.71 -24.36 -19.07
C ALA A 443 7.22 -24.67 -19.08
N PRO A 444 7.77 -25.16 -20.22
CA PRO A 444 9.19 -25.50 -20.34
C PRO A 444 10.12 -24.34 -19.97
N ASN A 445 9.66 -23.12 -20.26
CA ASN A 445 10.33 -21.86 -20.00
C ASN A 445 9.43 -20.93 -19.16
N GLY A 446 10.03 -19.97 -18.46
CA GLY A 446 9.35 -19.01 -17.59
C GLY A 446 9.59 -19.26 -16.08
N PRO A 447 9.11 -18.38 -15.19
CA PRO A 447 9.35 -18.46 -13.76
C PRO A 447 8.71 -19.69 -13.11
N LEU A 448 9.41 -20.31 -12.16
CA LEU A 448 8.81 -21.30 -11.27
C LEU A 448 7.89 -20.58 -10.28
N VAL A 449 6.69 -21.12 -10.08
CA VAL A 449 5.65 -20.48 -9.28
C VAL A 449 4.90 -21.53 -8.46
N ASN A 450 5.00 -21.42 -7.13
CA ASN A 450 4.05 -22.04 -6.21
C ASN A 450 3.02 -20.99 -5.77
N THR A 451 1.82 -21.07 -6.34
CA THR A 451 0.73 -20.10 -6.12
C THR A 451 0.02 -20.33 -4.77
N GLU A 452 0.12 -21.52 -4.19
CA GLU A 452 -0.42 -21.85 -2.87
C GLU A 452 0.53 -22.76 -2.10
N PHE A 453 1.47 -22.15 -1.40
CA PHE A 453 2.33 -22.83 -0.45
C PHE A 453 1.66 -22.84 0.93
N TYR A 454 1.25 -24.01 1.42
CA TYR A 454 0.44 -24.14 2.62
C TYR A 454 1.28 -24.14 3.93
N PRO A 455 1.30 -23.04 4.73
CA PRO A 455 2.02 -22.99 6.00
C PRO A 455 1.17 -23.53 7.16
N GLY A 456 -0.04 -23.98 6.88
CA GLY A 456 -1.09 -24.39 7.79
C GLY A 456 -2.14 -25.15 6.99
N TRP A 457 -3.34 -25.36 7.53
CA TRP A 457 -4.42 -26.05 6.81
C TRP A 457 -5.79 -25.65 7.38
N LEU A 458 -6.85 -25.90 6.59
CA LEU A 458 -8.23 -25.69 7.00
C LEU A 458 -8.67 -26.66 8.12
N ASP A 459 -9.73 -26.28 8.84
CA ASP A 459 -10.34 -27.07 9.92
C ASP A 459 -11.73 -27.58 9.52
N TYR A 460 -12.23 -28.55 10.29
CA TYR A 460 -13.61 -29.03 10.18
C TYR A 460 -14.27 -29.10 11.55
N TRP A 461 -15.57 -28.83 11.62
CA TRP A 461 -16.35 -29.05 12.83
C TRP A 461 -16.24 -30.51 13.31
N GLY A 462 -15.96 -30.69 14.61
CA GLY A 462 -15.81 -32.01 15.22
C GLY A 462 -14.48 -32.73 14.90
N LYS A 463 -13.52 -32.06 14.25
CA LYS A 463 -12.15 -32.56 14.05
C LYS A 463 -11.14 -31.77 14.90
N PRO A 464 -9.96 -32.34 15.19
CA PRO A 464 -8.87 -31.59 15.81
C PRO A 464 -8.41 -30.43 14.92
N HIS A 465 -8.01 -29.32 15.53
CA HIS A 465 -7.44 -28.17 14.82
C HIS A 465 -6.15 -28.57 14.07
N SER A 466 -6.10 -28.23 12.79
CA SER A 466 -5.00 -28.50 11.88
C SER A 466 -3.79 -27.65 12.22
N ARG A 467 -2.61 -28.27 12.22
CA ARG A 467 -1.34 -27.58 12.45
C ARG A 467 -0.25 -28.09 11.53
N THR A 468 0.61 -27.18 11.08
CA THR A 468 1.79 -27.51 10.27
C THR A 468 3.06 -27.08 10.99
N ALA A 469 4.00 -28.02 11.15
CA ALA A 469 5.26 -27.77 11.86
C ALA A 469 6.10 -26.68 11.17
N THR A 470 6.56 -25.69 11.95
CA THR A 470 7.28 -24.51 11.44
C THR A 470 8.57 -24.92 10.72
N GLU A 471 9.28 -25.93 11.22
CA GLU A 471 10.54 -26.42 10.66
C GLU A 471 10.38 -26.95 9.24
N ARG A 472 9.26 -27.63 8.94
CA ARG A 472 8.96 -28.13 7.60
C ARG A 472 8.67 -26.98 6.63
N ILE A 473 7.97 -25.95 7.10
CA ILE A 473 7.67 -24.74 6.33
C ILE A 473 8.97 -24.03 5.96
N ILE A 474 9.84 -23.80 6.94
CA ILE A 474 11.14 -23.16 6.75
C ILE A 474 12.03 -23.94 5.80
N LYS A 475 12.08 -25.27 5.92
CA LYS A 475 12.86 -26.10 4.99
C LYS A 475 12.35 -25.94 3.55
N THR A 476 11.06 -26.20 3.31
CA THR A 476 10.50 -26.13 1.95
C THR A 476 10.58 -24.72 1.36
N LEU A 477 10.42 -23.68 2.18
CA LEU A 477 10.61 -22.29 1.75
C LEU A 477 12.05 -22.00 1.30
N ASN A 478 13.07 -22.41 2.08
CA ASN A 478 14.47 -22.26 1.65
C ASN A 478 14.72 -23.00 0.32
N ASP A 479 14.27 -24.25 0.23
CA ASP A 479 14.43 -25.08 -0.98
C ASP A 479 13.81 -24.39 -2.21
N MET A 480 12.67 -23.70 -2.07
CA MET A 480 12.05 -22.90 -3.15
C MET A 480 12.81 -21.61 -3.48
N LEU A 481 13.26 -20.87 -2.47
CA LEU A 481 13.97 -19.60 -2.67
C LEU A 481 15.36 -19.82 -3.30
N GLU A 482 16.06 -20.90 -2.93
CA GLU A 482 17.39 -21.26 -3.47
C GLU A 482 17.38 -21.49 -4.99
N ILE A 483 16.27 -22.01 -5.52
CA ILE A 483 16.10 -22.24 -6.97
C ILE A 483 15.42 -21.05 -7.68
N GLY A 484 15.21 -19.93 -6.98
CA GLY A 484 14.59 -18.72 -7.53
C GLY A 484 13.09 -18.83 -7.81
N ALA A 485 12.40 -19.77 -7.18
CA ALA A 485 10.95 -19.91 -7.35
C ALA A 485 10.19 -18.76 -6.69
N ASN A 486 9.10 -18.35 -7.33
CA ASN A 486 8.15 -17.41 -6.74
C ASN A 486 7.19 -18.20 -5.86
N VAL A 487 6.84 -17.63 -4.71
CA VAL A 487 6.04 -18.33 -3.71
C VAL A 487 4.94 -17.42 -3.19
N ASN A 488 3.74 -17.96 -3.04
CA ASN A 488 2.68 -17.35 -2.26
C ASN A 488 2.26 -18.24 -1.09
N PHE A 489 2.34 -17.72 0.15
CA PHE A 489 1.85 -18.43 1.33
C PHE A 489 0.32 -18.44 1.39
N TYR A 490 -0.31 -19.61 1.30
CA TYR A 490 -1.75 -19.78 1.46
C TYR A 490 -2.07 -20.56 2.74
N MET A 491 -2.47 -19.94 3.86
CA MET A 491 -2.70 -18.51 4.11
C MET A 491 -1.52 -17.85 4.83
N PHE A 492 -1.26 -16.57 4.56
CA PHE A 492 -0.38 -15.77 5.42
C PHE A 492 -1.14 -15.13 6.58
N TYR A 493 -2.36 -14.67 6.29
CA TYR A 493 -3.38 -14.32 7.28
C TYR A 493 -4.71 -14.89 6.81
N GLY A 494 -5.29 -15.81 7.58
CA GLY A 494 -6.57 -16.42 7.23
C GLY A 494 -7.78 -15.58 7.66
N GLY A 495 -7.89 -15.23 8.95
CA GLY A 495 -8.99 -14.41 9.48
C GLY A 495 -10.22 -15.24 9.89
N THR A 496 -11.42 -14.73 9.60
CA THR A 496 -12.69 -15.32 10.06
C THR A 496 -13.71 -15.42 8.92
N ASN A 497 -14.37 -16.57 8.81
CA ASN A 497 -15.58 -16.76 8.00
C ASN A 497 -16.79 -16.13 8.71
N PHE A 498 -16.99 -14.82 8.54
CA PHE A 498 -18.09 -14.10 9.20
C PHE A 498 -19.46 -14.48 8.63
N GLY A 499 -20.47 -14.54 9.50
CA GLY A 499 -21.84 -14.86 9.09
C GLY A 499 -21.95 -16.31 8.60
N PHE A 500 -22.39 -16.48 7.36
CA PHE A 500 -22.62 -17.79 6.72
C PHE A 500 -21.67 -18.03 5.55
N SER A 501 -20.45 -17.49 5.62
CA SER A 501 -19.51 -17.47 4.49
C SER A 501 -18.56 -18.67 4.45
N SER A 502 -18.62 -19.59 5.42
CA SER A 502 -17.81 -20.82 5.43
C SER A 502 -18.34 -21.84 4.41
N GLY A 503 -17.45 -22.62 3.81
CA GLY A 503 -17.84 -23.69 2.89
C GLY A 503 -18.06 -25.06 3.57
N ALA A 504 -17.93 -26.11 2.75
CA ALA A 504 -17.84 -27.50 3.18
C ALA A 504 -17.17 -28.37 2.10
N ASP A 505 -16.31 -29.30 2.50
CA ASP A 505 -15.72 -30.31 1.62
C ASP A 505 -16.56 -31.61 1.55
N PRO A 506 -16.40 -32.43 0.48
CA PRO A 506 -16.97 -33.77 0.37
C PRO A 506 -16.05 -34.87 0.97
N PRO A 507 -16.59 -35.92 1.65
CA PRO A 507 -17.98 -36.03 2.11
C PRO A 507 -18.32 -34.89 3.07
N TYR A 508 -19.58 -34.48 3.17
CA TYR A 508 -19.99 -33.21 3.79
C TYR A 508 -19.33 -32.94 5.16
N LEU A 509 -18.31 -32.09 5.14
CA LEU A 509 -17.50 -31.67 6.28
C LEU A 509 -17.47 -30.14 6.30
N PRO A 510 -18.35 -29.49 7.06
CA PRO A 510 -18.39 -28.03 7.11
C PRO A 510 -17.17 -27.47 7.85
N GLU A 511 -16.55 -26.45 7.27
CA GLU A 511 -15.47 -25.72 7.91
C GLU A 511 -16.01 -24.80 9.03
N PRO A 512 -15.21 -24.51 10.07
CA PRO A 512 -15.64 -23.64 11.14
C PRO A 512 -15.64 -22.16 10.75
N THR A 513 -16.20 -21.36 11.66
CA THR A 513 -16.18 -19.89 11.59
C THR A 513 -14.76 -19.34 11.62
N SER A 514 -13.89 -19.90 12.47
CA SER A 514 -12.48 -19.51 12.48
C SER A 514 -11.82 -19.95 11.18
N TYR A 515 -11.08 -19.04 10.57
CA TYR A 515 -10.19 -19.35 9.47
C TYR A 515 -8.74 -19.00 9.87
N ASP A 516 -8.37 -19.26 11.13
CA ASP A 516 -7.00 -19.05 11.65
C ASP A 516 -5.95 -19.77 10.80
N TYR A 517 -6.30 -20.97 10.33
CA TYR A 517 -5.50 -21.80 9.43
C TYR A 517 -4.18 -22.30 10.03
N ASP A 518 -3.88 -22.02 11.31
CA ASP A 518 -2.51 -22.08 11.85
C ASP A 518 -1.56 -21.20 11.00
N SER A 519 -2.07 -20.07 10.50
CA SER A 519 -1.32 -19.18 9.61
C SER A 519 -0.24 -18.37 10.36
N PRO A 520 0.75 -17.80 9.65
CA PRO A 520 1.80 -16.98 10.26
C PRO A 520 1.25 -15.84 11.14
N ILE A 521 0.20 -15.16 10.68
CA ILE A 521 -0.55 -14.19 11.49
C ILE A 521 -1.84 -14.86 11.96
N SER A 522 -2.07 -14.96 13.27
CA SER A 522 -3.28 -15.60 13.82
C SER A 522 -4.56 -14.90 13.35
N GLU A 523 -5.72 -15.53 13.54
CA GLU A 523 -7.04 -14.97 13.25
C GLU A 523 -7.22 -13.53 13.77
N ALA A 524 -6.74 -13.25 14.99
CA ALA A 524 -6.83 -11.94 15.63
C ALA A 524 -5.76 -10.92 15.18
N GLY A 525 -4.80 -11.32 14.34
CA GLY A 525 -3.70 -10.46 13.89
C GLY A 525 -2.39 -10.62 14.68
N ASP A 526 -2.27 -11.65 15.52
CA ASP A 526 -1.11 -11.81 16.37
C ASP A 526 0.09 -12.33 15.58
N ILE A 527 1.27 -11.85 15.94
CA ILE A 527 2.52 -12.33 15.39
C ILE A 527 2.91 -13.64 16.07
N THR A 528 2.91 -14.73 15.31
CA THR A 528 3.27 -16.06 15.82
C THR A 528 4.76 -16.36 15.70
N ARG A 529 5.22 -17.45 16.34
CA ARG A 529 6.56 -18.00 16.10
C ARG A 529 6.80 -18.34 14.63
N LYS A 530 5.76 -18.84 13.95
CA LYS A 530 5.81 -19.21 12.53
C LYS A 530 6.08 -17.99 11.65
N TYR A 531 5.41 -16.86 11.92
CA TYR A 531 5.72 -15.58 11.28
C TYR A 531 7.18 -15.19 11.48
N MET A 532 7.68 -15.25 12.72
CA MET A 532 9.06 -14.84 13.00
C MET A 532 10.08 -15.71 12.26
N SER A 533 9.84 -17.03 12.18
CA SER A 533 10.70 -17.95 11.45
C SER A 533 10.63 -17.75 9.93
N ILE A 534 9.45 -17.48 9.36
CA ILE A 534 9.30 -17.19 7.92
C ILE A 534 10.01 -15.89 7.57
N ARG A 535 9.79 -14.83 8.36
CA ARG A 535 10.51 -13.57 8.23
C ARG A 535 12.02 -13.78 8.33
N GLU A 536 12.48 -14.65 9.22
CA GLU A 536 13.89 -14.98 9.31
C GLU A 536 14.43 -15.59 8.01
N VAL A 537 13.68 -16.47 7.34
CA VAL A 537 14.07 -17.04 6.05
C VAL A 537 14.07 -16.00 4.94
N ILE A 538 13.01 -15.20 4.83
CA ILE A 538 12.93 -14.15 3.82
C ILE A 538 14.07 -13.14 4.02
N SER A 539 14.48 -12.91 5.27
CA SER A 539 15.61 -12.06 5.65
C SER A 539 16.95 -12.78 5.76
N LYS A 540 17.00 -14.11 5.61
CA LYS A 540 18.24 -14.90 5.71
C LYS A 540 19.10 -14.48 4.52
N ASN A 541 20.33 -14.08 4.83
CA ASN A 541 21.35 -13.48 3.95
C ASN A 541 21.35 -11.95 3.83
N GLN A 542 20.56 -11.22 4.63
CA GLN A 542 20.58 -9.76 4.57
C GLN A 542 21.42 -9.16 5.70
N ALA A 543 22.62 -8.71 5.36
CA ALA A 543 23.38 -7.80 6.21
C ALA A 543 22.65 -6.44 6.34
N PHE A 544 21.96 -6.03 5.27
CA PHE A 544 21.27 -4.74 5.16
C PHE A 544 19.89 -4.89 4.51
N VAL A 545 18.93 -4.08 4.95
CA VAL A 545 17.62 -3.89 4.30
C VAL A 545 17.41 -2.40 4.11
N VAL A 546 17.04 -1.97 2.90
CA VAL A 546 16.74 -0.55 2.65
C VAL A 546 15.22 -0.37 2.61
N TYR A 547 14.72 0.53 3.44
CA TYR A 547 13.33 0.96 3.44
C TYR A 547 13.25 2.39 2.94
N SER A 548 12.51 2.64 1.87
CA SER A 548 12.42 3.95 1.23
C SER A 548 10.97 4.43 1.18
N THR A 549 10.69 5.68 1.49
CA THR A 549 9.37 6.30 1.29
C THR A 549 9.53 7.77 0.88
N THR A 550 8.43 8.44 0.55
CA THR A 550 8.41 9.88 0.26
C THR A 550 7.58 10.60 1.32
N LEU A 551 8.11 11.70 1.85
CA LEU A 551 7.43 12.52 2.83
C LEU A 551 6.42 13.44 2.12
N ASP A 552 5.12 13.23 2.34
CA ASP A 552 4.01 13.96 1.69
C ASP A 552 3.76 15.38 2.28
N ASP A 553 4.80 16.06 2.79
CA ASP A 553 4.66 17.39 3.38
C ASP A 553 5.28 18.50 2.50
N PRO A 554 4.55 19.57 2.14
CA PRO A 554 5.10 20.72 1.41
C PRO A 554 6.22 21.47 2.15
N GLU A 555 6.27 21.44 3.49
CA GLU A 555 7.34 22.05 4.29
C GLU A 555 7.77 21.09 5.42
N VAL A 556 8.93 20.46 5.30
CA VAL A 556 9.50 19.62 6.37
C VAL A 556 10.10 20.51 7.47
N HIS A 557 9.23 21.20 8.20
CA HIS A 557 9.59 21.98 9.38
C HIS A 557 9.43 21.13 10.64
N LEU A 558 10.55 20.82 11.30
CA LEU A 558 10.61 20.26 12.66
C LEU A 558 9.64 19.09 12.91
N LYS A 559 9.87 17.99 12.21
CA LYS A 559 9.12 16.75 12.43
C LYS A 559 9.89 15.75 13.27
N THR A 560 9.19 14.93 14.03
CA THR A 560 9.78 13.85 14.83
C THR A 560 9.51 12.51 14.16
N LEU A 561 10.57 11.91 13.63
CA LEU A 561 10.57 10.55 13.10
C LEU A 561 10.85 9.59 14.26
N ASP A 562 9.86 8.80 14.66
CA ASP A 562 10.01 7.73 15.64
C ASP A 562 10.25 6.40 14.94
N LEU A 563 11.46 5.86 15.16
CA LEU A 563 11.98 4.62 14.61
C LEU A 563 12.01 3.50 15.64
N ASN A 564 11.14 3.57 16.66
CA ASN A 564 11.01 2.51 17.64
C ASN A 564 10.79 1.16 16.94
N GLY A 565 11.48 0.14 17.41
CA GLY A 565 11.49 -1.21 16.82
C GLY A 565 12.38 -1.39 15.60
N ILE A 566 13.30 -0.47 15.29
CA ILE A 566 14.43 -0.81 14.41
C ILE A 566 15.32 -1.85 15.08
N ARG A 567 15.63 -2.93 14.33
CA ARG A 567 16.58 -3.96 14.75
C ARG A 567 17.61 -4.25 13.65
N ASP A 568 18.90 -3.98 13.82
CA ASP A 568 19.57 -3.52 15.06
C ASP A 568 20.01 -2.05 15.02
N ARG A 569 20.35 -1.56 13.83
CA ARG A 569 20.84 -0.19 13.63
C ARG A 569 20.31 0.37 12.33
N GLY A 570 19.77 1.59 12.36
CA GLY A 570 19.16 2.26 11.20
C GLY A 570 19.93 3.52 10.82
N TYR A 571 20.45 3.56 9.60
CA TYR A 571 21.09 4.74 8.99
C TYR A 571 20.05 5.49 8.18
N VAL A 572 19.78 6.74 8.54
CA VAL A 572 18.61 7.49 8.05
C VAL A 572 19.08 8.61 7.14
N LEU A 573 18.58 8.61 5.91
CA LEU A 573 18.90 9.60 4.89
C LEU A 573 17.64 10.32 4.41
N LEU A 574 17.75 11.62 4.17
CA LEU A 574 16.75 12.41 3.46
C LEU A 574 17.35 12.87 2.14
N GLY A 575 16.90 12.28 1.04
CA GLY A 575 17.60 12.34 -0.24
C GLY A 575 18.87 11.49 -0.19
N GLU A 576 19.99 12.08 -0.61
CA GLU A 576 21.33 11.49 -0.48
C GLU A 576 22.03 11.87 0.85
N LYS A 577 21.45 12.78 1.65
CA LYS A 577 22.07 13.31 2.87
C LYS A 577 21.75 12.49 4.12
N SER A 578 22.77 12.15 4.89
CA SER A 578 22.60 11.52 6.21
C SER A 578 21.99 12.50 7.23
N ILE A 579 20.91 12.09 7.91
CA ILE A 579 20.23 12.89 8.95
C ILE A 579 20.31 12.27 10.34
N GLY A 580 20.90 11.08 10.46
CA GLY A 580 21.23 10.46 11.74
C GLY A 580 21.20 8.94 11.71
N THR A 581 21.64 8.36 12.83
CA THR A 581 21.72 6.91 13.02
C THR A 581 21.03 6.53 14.32
N VAL A 582 20.14 5.56 14.28
CA VAL A 582 19.44 5.03 15.46
C VAL A 582 19.90 3.62 15.80
N TYR A 583 19.80 3.27 17.07
CA TYR A 583 20.25 2.01 17.62
C TYR A 583 19.14 1.35 18.42
N ARG A 584 19.06 0.02 18.33
CA ARG A 584 18.09 -0.79 19.09
C ARG A 584 18.06 -0.51 20.59
N ALA A 585 19.22 -0.20 21.19
CA ALA A 585 19.35 0.08 22.62
C ALA A 585 19.53 1.58 22.94
N GLY A 586 19.36 2.46 21.95
CA GLY A 586 19.58 3.90 22.08
C GLY A 586 18.28 4.71 21.89
N ASN A 587 18.45 6.01 21.67
CA ASN A 587 17.34 6.86 21.23
C ASN A 587 16.95 6.49 19.79
N THR A 588 15.67 6.19 19.57
CA THR A 588 15.11 5.83 18.26
C THR A 588 14.41 6.99 17.58
N THR A 589 14.50 8.20 18.11
CA THR A 589 13.87 9.40 17.53
C THR A 589 14.89 10.25 16.77
N ILE A 590 14.51 10.73 15.59
CA ILE A 590 15.25 11.71 14.79
C ILE A 590 14.37 12.92 14.54
N HIS A 591 14.90 14.11 14.79
CA HIS A 591 14.24 15.36 14.41
C HIS A 591 14.65 15.77 13.00
N ILE A 592 13.69 15.83 12.09
CA ILE A 592 13.91 16.26 10.72
C ILE A 592 13.71 17.77 10.64
N ASN A 593 14.78 18.49 10.31
CA ASN A 593 14.76 19.93 10.07
C ASN A 593 15.36 20.24 8.69
N ALA A 594 14.50 20.32 7.67
CA ALA A 594 14.93 20.50 6.28
C ALA A 594 14.07 21.57 5.55
N PRO A 595 14.11 22.84 5.99
CA PRO A 595 13.36 23.92 5.37
C PRO A 595 13.83 24.13 3.92
N GLY A 596 12.90 24.05 2.96
CA GLY A 596 13.20 24.29 1.54
C GLY A 596 13.94 23.16 0.81
N ASN A 597 14.13 21.99 1.44
CA ASN A 597 14.68 20.83 0.74
C ASN A 597 13.69 20.33 -0.32
N LYS A 598 14.13 20.26 -1.58
CA LYS A 598 13.33 19.71 -2.69
C LYS A 598 13.25 18.18 -2.63
N GLU A 599 14.21 17.54 -1.98
CA GLU A 599 14.28 16.08 -1.84
C GLU A 599 13.49 15.61 -0.62
N LYS A 600 12.45 14.82 -0.89
CA LYS A 600 11.50 14.30 0.10
C LYS A 600 11.61 12.79 0.32
N HIS A 601 12.61 12.15 -0.27
CA HIS A 601 12.80 10.71 -0.18
C HIS A 601 13.49 10.35 1.13
N LEU A 602 12.78 9.67 2.02
CA LEU A 602 13.33 9.12 3.25
C LEU A 602 13.84 7.71 2.97
N ASN A 603 15.13 7.47 3.19
CA ASN A 603 15.75 6.16 3.11
C ASN A 603 16.24 5.73 4.49
N ILE A 604 15.96 4.48 4.88
CA ILE A 604 16.42 3.89 6.13
C ILE A 604 17.11 2.58 5.79
N ILE A 605 18.43 2.57 5.94
CA ILE A 605 19.25 1.36 5.77
C ILE A 605 19.33 0.69 7.15
N VAL A 606 18.74 -0.49 7.30
CA VAL A 606 18.76 -1.25 8.55
C VAL A 606 19.81 -2.34 8.47
N GLU A 607 20.81 -2.27 9.34
CA GLU A 607 21.82 -3.31 9.52
C GLU A 607 21.36 -4.34 10.56
N ASN A 608 21.44 -5.61 10.17
CA ASN A 608 21.40 -6.74 11.08
C ASN A 608 22.80 -6.94 11.66
N MET A 609 22.99 -6.68 12.96
CA MET A 609 24.29 -6.76 13.64
C MET A 609 24.60 -8.16 14.20
N GLY A 610 23.69 -9.11 14.05
CA GLY A 610 23.79 -10.47 14.59
C GLY A 610 22.61 -10.78 15.50
N ARG A 611 22.05 -11.98 15.38
CA ARG A 611 20.93 -12.44 16.22
C ARG A 611 21.43 -12.81 17.62
N ILE A 612 20.58 -12.59 18.63
CA ILE A 612 20.82 -13.09 19.99
C ILE A 612 21.04 -14.61 19.95
N ASN A 613 22.18 -15.06 20.47
CA ASN A 613 22.62 -16.46 20.38
C ASN A 613 22.52 -17.23 21.71
N PHE A 614 22.04 -16.60 22.78
CA PHE A 614 21.93 -17.19 24.11
C PHE A 614 20.77 -16.57 24.92
N GLY A 615 20.14 -17.36 25.78
CA GLY A 615 19.07 -16.92 26.69
C GLY A 615 17.65 -17.02 26.12
N GLY A 616 16.67 -16.46 26.83
CA GLY A 616 15.24 -16.60 26.48
C GLY A 616 14.78 -15.81 25.23
N ASN A 617 15.58 -14.86 24.76
CA ASN A 617 15.22 -13.94 23.67
C ASN A 617 15.92 -14.28 22.34
N MET A 618 16.25 -15.56 22.11
CA MET A 618 16.92 -16.01 20.87
C MET A 618 16.05 -15.91 19.61
N ILE A 619 14.73 -15.73 19.77
CA ILE A 619 13.84 -15.34 18.66
C ILE A 619 14.03 -13.84 18.41
N ASP A 620 15.08 -13.51 17.66
CA ASP A 620 15.55 -12.13 17.49
C ASP A 620 15.38 -11.61 16.07
N THR A 621 14.14 -11.22 15.77
CA THR A 621 13.71 -10.65 14.49
C THR A 621 14.44 -9.35 14.15
N LYS A 622 14.77 -9.13 12.86
CA LYS A 622 15.57 -7.99 12.36
C LYS A 622 14.80 -7.16 11.33
N GLY A 623 15.15 -5.88 11.15
CA GLY A 623 14.40 -4.91 10.33
C GLY A 623 13.45 -4.06 11.18
N PHE A 624 12.32 -3.64 10.61
CA PHE A 624 11.25 -2.96 11.36
C PHE A 624 10.38 -3.97 12.11
N VAL A 625 10.40 -3.95 13.44
CA VAL A 625 9.53 -4.82 14.27
C VAL A 625 8.33 -4.08 14.88
N SER A 626 8.20 -2.79 14.63
CA SER A 626 7.01 -1.98 14.90
C SER A 626 6.84 -0.90 13.84
N ASN A 627 5.72 -0.18 13.91
CA ASN A 627 5.37 0.87 12.96
C ASN A 627 6.31 2.06 13.12
N ILE A 628 6.71 2.63 11.97
CA ILE A 628 7.48 3.87 11.93
C ILE A 628 6.50 5.04 11.84
N THR A 629 6.70 6.07 12.67
CA THR A 629 5.79 7.22 12.71
C THR A 629 6.52 8.54 12.49
N LEU A 630 5.80 9.50 11.91
CA LEU A 630 6.20 10.89 11.76
C LEU A 630 5.15 11.74 12.49
N ASP A 631 5.57 12.41 13.57
CA ASP A 631 4.68 13.16 14.48
C ASP A 631 3.51 12.32 15.00
N GLY A 632 3.77 11.05 15.29
CA GLY A 632 2.76 10.08 15.76
C GLY A 632 1.85 9.53 14.67
N GLN A 633 1.94 10.02 13.43
CA GLN A 633 1.23 9.45 12.29
C GLN A 633 2.06 8.36 11.63
N MET A 634 1.45 7.23 11.33
CA MET A 634 2.13 6.13 10.66
C MET A 634 2.63 6.53 9.27
N LEU A 635 3.91 6.29 8.99
CA LEU A 635 4.46 6.46 7.66
C LEU A 635 4.07 5.28 6.76
N MET A 636 3.59 5.61 5.57
CA MET A 636 3.15 4.67 4.53
C MET A 636 4.03 4.82 3.28
N ASN A 637 3.64 4.20 2.17
CA ASN A 637 4.27 4.25 0.84
C ASN A 637 5.70 3.73 0.81
N TRP A 638 5.97 2.66 1.56
CA TRP A 638 7.31 2.10 1.65
C TRP A 638 7.66 1.25 0.43
N THR A 639 8.89 1.37 -0.02
CA THR A 639 9.57 0.42 -0.90
C THR A 639 10.61 -0.31 -0.06
N MET A 640 10.56 -1.64 -0.05
CA MET A 640 11.57 -2.46 0.62
C MET A 640 12.52 -3.05 -0.41
N CYS A 641 13.81 -2.79 -0.24
CA CYS A 641 14.87 -3.38 -1.04
C CYS A 641 15.72 -4.29 -0.15
N ILE A 642 15.58 -5.58 -0.42
CA ILE A 642 16.34 -6.66 0.21
C ILE A 642 17.72 -6.72 -0.46
N SER A 643 18.81 -6.52 0.31
CA SER A 643 20.19 -6.49 -0.21
C SER A 643 20.72 -7.84 -0.73
N GLY A 644 19.94 -8.92 -0.72
CA GLY A 644 20.36 -10.22 -1.27
C GLY A 644 20.79 -10.15 -2.75
N THR A 645 20.34 -9.11 -3.46
CA THR A 645 20.73 -8.77 -4.84
C THR A 645 22.07 -8.05 -4.98
N LEU A 646 22.74 -7.70 -3.89
CA LEU A 646 24.00 -6.94 -3.97
C LEU A 646 25.25 -7.83 -3.95
N PHE A 647 25.18 -9.04 -3.36
CA PHE A 647 26.40 -9.75 -2.98
C PHE A 647 26.33 -11.29 -3.03
N ASP A 648 25.28 -11.92 -3.57
CA ASP A 648 25.22 -13.39 -3.71
C ASP A 648 25.47 -13.84 -5.16
N ASN A 649 26.58 -14.55 -5.36
CA ASN A 649 27.10 -15.01 -6.66
C ASN A 649 26.41 -16.31 -7.13
N SER A 650 25.11 -16.27 -7.34
CA SER A 650 24.38 -17.19 -8.25
C SER A 650 24.48 -16.61 -9.68
N PRO A 651 24.44 -17.39 -10.79
CA PRO A 651 25.03 -17.03 -12.09
C PRO A 651 24.39 -15.85 -12.87
N TYR A 652 23.54 -15.06 -12.22
CA TYR A 652 22.97 -13.81 -12.70
C TYR A 652 23.97 -12.66 -12.53
N LYS A 653 24.91 -12.62 -13.48
CA LYS A 653 25.75 -11.44 -13.76
C LYS A 653 24.94 -10.14 -13.76
N GLN A 654 25.45 -9.16 -13.03
CA GLN A 654 25.18 -7.72 -13.15
C GLN A 654 23.83 -7.21 -12.66
N ILE A 655 23.61 -7.25 -11.34
CA ILE A 655 22.90 -6.14 -10.71
C ILE A 655 23.88 -4.98 -10.62
N LYS A 656 23.98 -4.24 -11.73
CA LYS A 656 24.40 -2.85 -11.67
C LYS A 656 23.35 -2.15 -10.82
N LEU A 657 23.60 -2.00 -9.52
CA LEU A 657 23.19 -0.75 -8.88
C LEU A 657 23.61 0.38 -9.84
N PRO A 658 22.85 1.48 -9.92
CA PRO A 658 23.41 2.70 -10.47
C PRO A 658 24.50 3.16 -9.49
N LEU A 659 25.64 2.45 -9.45
CA LEU A 659 26.91 3.00 -9.03
C LEU A 659 27.15 4.11 -10.04
N LYS A 660 26.69 5.32 -9.72
CA LYS A 660 27.32 6.50 -10.26
C LYS A 660 28.77 6.37 -9.83
N THR A 661 29.65 6.00 -10.74
CA THR A 661 31.09 6.21 -10.56
C THR A 661 31.24 7.72 -10.41
N GLN A 662 31.25 8.20 -9.17
CA GLN A 662 31.32 9.62 -8.86
C GLN A 662 32.69 10.13 -9.32
N THR A 663 32.70 10.78 -10.47
CA THR A 663 33.84 11.54 -10.99
C THR A 663 33.72 13.03 -10.65
N SER A 664 32.61 13.44 -10.02
CA SER A 664 32.32 14.83 -9.64
C SER A 664 32.03 14.97 -8.14
N SER A 665 32.72 15.90 -7.50
CA SER A 665 32.81 16.14 -6.04
C SER A 665 31.55 16.67 -5.35
N ASN A 666 30.46 16.98 -6.06
CA ASN A 666 29.37 17.79 -5.49
C ASN A 666 28.22 16.99 -4.84
N ASP A 667 28.14 15.67 -5.06
CA ASP A 667 27.09 14.77 -4.54
C ASP A 667 27.67 13.71 -3.55
N PHE A 668 28.86 13.92 -3.00
CA PHE A 668 29.49 12.99 -2.06
C PHE A 668 29.25 13.45 -0.62
N ASP A 669 28.42 12.73 0.13
CA ASP A 669 28.30 12.88 1.58
C ASP A 669 29.18 11.81 2.27
N PRO A 670 30.35 12.19 2.83
CA PRO A 670 31.22 11.24 3.53
C PRO A 670 30.54 10.66 4.77
N HIS A 671 29.50 11.30 5.30
CA HIS A 671 28.77 10.88 6.50
C HIS A 671 27.52 10.02 6.20
N ALA A 672 27.37 9.60 4.95
CA ALA A 672 26.34 8.66 4.52
C ALA A 672 26.94 7.26 4.27
N PRO A 673 26.11 6.20 4.30
CA PRO A 673 26.53 4.88 3.83
C PRO A 673 27.02 4.90 2.37
N ASN A 674 28.26 4.45 2.16
CA ASN A 674 28.96 4.47 0.87
C ASN A 674 29.71 3.15 0.61
N ILE A 675 29.88 2.81 -0.68
CA ILE A 675 30.69 1.67 -1.13
C ILE A 675 31.95 2.19 -1.81
N PHE A 676 33.11 1.78 -1.30
CA PHE A 676 34.43 2.10 -1.84
C PHE A 676 35.06 0.85 -2.43
N THR A 677 35.69 1.00 -3.60
CA THR A 677 36.44 -0.08 -4.25
C THR A 677 37.87 0.36 -4.51
N ALA A 678 38.83 -0.50 -4.24
CA ALA A 678 40.24 -0.28 -4.49
C ALA A 678 40.91 -1.54 -5.02
N THR A 679 42.10 -1.39 -5.58
CA THR A 679 42.90 -2.52 -6.08
C THR A 679 44.20 -2.62 -5.31
N LEU A 680 44.46 -3.77 -4.69
CA LEU A 680 45.70 -4.08 -3.98
C LEU A 680 46.58 -4.95 -4.88
N ASN A 681 47.82 -4.52 -5.15
CA ASN A 681 48.76 -5.31 -5.96
C ASN A 681 49.78 -6.03 -5.06
N VAL A 682 49.71 -7.36 -4.99
CA VAL A 682 50.59 -8.22 -4.19
C VAL A 682 51.74 -8.73 -5.07
N LYS A 683 52.98 -8.45 -4.68
CA LYS A 683 54.17 -8.79 -5.48
C LYS A 683 54.72 -10.20 -5.20
N ASP A 684 54.41 -10.75 -4.04
CA ASP A 684 54.93 -12.05 -3.61
C ASP A 684 54.29 -13.18 -4.42
N ILE A 685 55.08 -14.20 -4.75
CA ILE A 685 54.64 -15.36 -5.53
C ILE A 685 53.57 -16.16 -4.78
N SER A 686 53.58 -16.10 -3.45
CA SER A 686 52.58 -16.66 -2.55
C SER A 686 52.22 -15.59 -1.52
N PRO A 687 51.00 -15.02 -1.56
CA PRO A 687 50.57 -14.03 -0.58
C PRO A 687 50.63 -14.57 0.86
N TYR A 688 51.12 -13.75 1.78
CA TYR A 688 51.12 -14.04 3.21
C TYR A 688 49.83 -13.56 3.88
N ASP A 689 49.56 -14.08 5.06
CA ASP A 689 48.53 -13.55 5.96
C ASP A 689 48.83 -12.10 6.33
N THR A 690 47.78 -11.28 6.44
CA THR A 690 47.89 -9.87 6.82
C THR A 690 46.64 -9.41 7.58
N PHE A 691 46.63 -8.15 8.01
CA PHE A 691 45.54 -7.55 8.78
C PHE A 691 45.13 -6.22 8.17
N LEU A 692 43.89 -6.14 7.70
CA LEU A 692 43.30 -4.89 7.22
C LEU A 692 43.05 -3.97 8.40
N LEU A 693 43.60 -2.76 8.36
CA LEU A 693 43.43 -1.69 9.33
C LEU A 693 42.65 -0.51 8.70
N PRO A 694 41.36 -0.35 9.05
CA PRO A 694 40.51 0.74 8.58
C PRO A 694 40.75 1.99 9.45
N GLN A 695 41.97 2.52 9.41
CA GLN A 695 42.34 3.70 10.20
C GLN A 695 41.61 4.95 9.72
N ASN A 696 40.98 5.69 10.65
CA ASN A 696 40.14 6.87 10.41
C ASN A 696 38.78 6.60 9.73
N TRP A 697 38.47 5.35 9.43
CA TRP A 697 37.11 4.91 9.11
C TRP A 697 36.29 4.75 10.40
N THR A 698 34.98 4.55 10.30
CA THR A 698 34.10 4.41 11.46
C THR A 698 33.56 3.00 11.60
N LYS A 699 32.64 2.60 10.72
CA LYS A 699 31.97 1.32 10.86
C LYS A 699 31.54 0.78 9.51
N GLY A 700 31.79 -0.49 9.29
CA GLY A 700 31.46 -1.08 8.02
C GLY A 700 31.74 -2.56 7.89
N VAL A 701 31.77 -3.01 6.64
CA VAL A 701 32.10 -4.38 6.24
C VAL A 701 33.19 -4.31 5.18
N ALA A 702 34.15 -5.22 5.22
CA ALA A 702 35.24 -5.29 4.24
C ALA A 702 35.21 -6.63 3.48
N TYR A 703 35.57 -6.58 2.20
CA TYR A 703 35.71 -7.74 1.33
C TYR A 703 37.04 -7.70 0.59
N VAL A 704 37.65 -8.87 0.37
CA VAL A 704 38.80 -9.03 -0.53
C VAL A 704 38.52 -10.15 -1.53
N ASN A 705 38.67 -9.89 -2.83
CA ASN A 705 38.38 -10.86 -3.91
C ASN A 705 37.04 -11.61 -3.70
N ASP A 706 35.99 -10.87 -3.35
CA ASP A 706 34.64 -11.38 -3.04
C ASP A 706 34.48 -12.15 -1.72
N HIS A 707 35.56 -12.36 -0.95
CA HIS A 707 35.49 -12.92 0.40
C HIS A 707 35.15 -11.85 1.43
N ASN A 708 34.07 -12.05 2.19
CA ASN A 708 33.68 -11.17 3.29
C ASN A 708 34.62 -11.36 4.49
N LEU A 709 35.44 -10.35 4.80
CA LEU A 709 36.36 -10.35 5.94
C LEU A 709 35.64 -10.11 7.28
N GLY A 710 34.40 -9.64 7.24
CA GLY A 710 33.59 -9.32 8.41
C GLY A 710 33.45 -7.82 8.65
N ARG A 711 32.98 -7.48 9.86
CA ARG A 711 32.63 -6.11 10.25
C ARG A 711 33.80 -5.44 10.95
N TYR A 712 34.12 -4.20 10.59
CA TYR A 712 34.97 -3.34 11.40
C TYR A 712 34.13 -2.29 12.13
N TRP A 713 34.57 -1.91 13.33
CA TRP A 713 34.02 -0.78 14.05
C TRP A 713 35.10 -0.14 14.92
N THR A 714 35.53 1.07 14.55
CA THR A 714 36.71 1.72 15.14
C THR A 714 36.48 2.29 16.54
N ILE A 715 35.29 2.08 17.11
CA ILE A 715 35.06 2.26 18.56
C ILE A 715 35.87 1.25 19.39
N GLY A 716 36.28 0.12 18.80
CA GLY A 716 37.07 -0.92 19.45
C GLY A 716 36.24 -2.02 20.14
N PRO A 717 36.90 -2.97 20.83
CA PRO A 717 38.36 -3.05 21.00
C PRO A 717 39.09 -3.57 19.75
N GLN A 718 38.37 -4.27 18.87
CA GLN A 718 38.89 -4.74 17.60
C GLN A 718 39.07 -3.59 16.60
N MET A 719 40.29 -3.43 16.09
CA MET A 719 40.61 -2.45 15.05
C MET A 719 40.98 -3.11 13.71
N THR A 720 41.60 -4.28 13.72
CA THR A 720 42.03 -4.96 12.50
C THR A 720 41.13 -6.13 12.11
N LEU A 721 41.03 -6.41 10.82
CA LEU A 721 40.41 -7.62 10.27
C LEU A 721 41.48 -8.55 9.70
N TYR A 722 41.50 -9.80 10.17
CA TYR A 722 42.38 -10.84 9.62
C TYR A 722 42.04 -11.07 8.13
N THR A 723 43.07 -11.01 7.29
CA THR A 723 42.98 -11.21 5.85
C THR A 723 43.87 -12.41 5.49
N PRO A 724 43.28 -13.59 5.27
CA PRO A 724 44.04 -14.80 4.97
C PRO A 724 44.79 -14.68 3.65
N GLY A 725 46.07 -15.06 3.64
CA GLY A 725 46.90 -15.14 2.42
C GLY A 725 46.24 -15.96 1.30
N PRO A 726 45.58 -17.11 1.60
CA PRO A 726 44.84 -17.88 0.58
C PRO A 726 43.65 -17.16 -0.08
N TRP A 727 43.15 -16.06 0.50
CA TRP A 727 42.09 -15.23 -0.12
C TRP A 727 42.67 -14.11 -0.99
N LEU A 728 44.00 -13.98 -1.01
CA LEU A 728 44.74 -13.08 -1.88
C LEU A 728 45.36 -13.88 -3.04
N GLN A 729 45.63 -13.17 -4.12
CA GLN A 729 46.33 -13.69 -5.29
C GLN A 729 47.55 -12.83 -5.62
N THR A 730 48.55 -13.45 -6.23
CA THR A 730 49.69 -12.74 -6.81
C THR A 730 49.21 -11.80 -7.91
N GLY A 731 49.63 -10.54 -7.86
CA GLY A 731 49.14 -9.47 -8.73
C GLY A 731 47.94 -8.73 -8.14
N GLN A 732 46.96 -8.40 -8.97
CA GLN A 732 45.86 -7.51 -8.61
C GLN A 732 44.79 -8.23 -7.78
N ASN A 733 44.38 -7.61 -6.68
CA ASN A 733 43.32 -8.04 -5.78
C ASN A 733 42.29 -6.93 -5.68
N ASN A 734 41.00 -7.29 -5.60
CA ASN A 734 39.92 -6.32 -5.42
C ASN A 734 39.58 -6.17 -3.94
N LEU A 735 39.53 -4.92 -3.47
CA LEU A 735 39.09 -4.56 -2.13
C LEU A 735 37.77 -3.81 -2.24
N THR A 736 36.76 -4.22 -1.46
CA THR A 736 35.48 -3.52 -1.34
C THR A 736 35.21 -3.18 0.12
N ILE A 737 34.87 -1.92 0.40
CA ILE A 737 34.56 -1.42 1.73
C ILE A 737 33.18 -0.81 1.70
N ILE A 738 32.29 -1.31 2.55
CA ILE A 738 30.99 -0.72 2.82
C ILE A 738 31.14 0.07 4.11
N GLU A 739 31.29 1.39 4.04
CA GLU A 739 31.30 2.28 5.21
C GLU A 739 29.89 2.80 5.44
N LEU A 740 29.44 2.79 6.70
CA LEU A 740 28.05 3.01 7.06
C LEU A 740 27.84 4.31 7.85
N ASP A 741 28.89 4.86 8.45
CA ASP A 741 28.79 6.10 9.24
C ASP A 741 29.54 7.25 8.59
N ALA A 742 30.87 7.15 8.48
CA ALA A 742 31.73 8.25 8.04
C ALA A 742 33.03 7.74 7.39
N ALA A 743 33.22 8.07 6.12
CA ALA A 743 34.45 7.73 5.41
C ALA A 743 35.48 8.88 5.51
N PRO A 744 36.79 8.60 5.69
CA PRO A 744 37.84 9.61 5.68
C PRO A 744 38.16 10.11 4.25
N CYS A 745 37.17 10.13 3.35
CA CYS A 745 37.34 10.27 1.92
C CYS A 745 36.94 11.65 1.36
N GLU A 746 36.83 12.66 2.23
CA GLU A 746 36.67 14.07 1.80
C GLU A 746 37.79 14.54 0.85
N THR A 747 38.98 13.96 1.00
CA THR A 747 40.11 14.17 0.09
C THR A 747 40.67 12.81 -0.35
N PRO A 748 41.15 12.67 -1.60
CA PRO A 748 41.74 11.42 -2.08
C PRO A 748 42.94 10.96 -1.24
N THR A 749 43.68 11.90 -0.64
CA THR A 749 44.86 11.61 0.19
C THR A 749 44.52 10.94 1.53
N ASN A 750 43.32 11.17 2.05
CA ASN A 750 42.89 10.60 3.32
C ASN A 750 42.04 9.32 3.14
N CYS A 751 41.60 9.05 1.91
CA CYS A 751 40.79 7.87 1.56
C CYS A 751 41.66 6.62 1.41
N VAL A 752 42.22 6.14 2.52
CA VAL A 752 43.22 5.07 2.53
C VAL A 752 42.83 3.97 3.52
N ILE A 753 43.15 2.73 3.17
CA ILE A 753 43.15 1.58 4.08
C ILE A 753 44.54 0.97 4.09
N ASN A 754 44.98 0.58 5.27
CA ASN A 754 46.30 0.00 5.47
C ASN A 754 46.20 -1.51 5.70
N PHE A 755 47.26 -2.22 5.34
CA PHE A 755 47.47 -3.60 5.72
C PHE A 755 48.72 -3.66 6.60
N ILE A 756 48.62 -4.35 7.73
CA ILE A 756 49.71 -4.52 8.70
C ILE A 756 49.95 -6.01 8.98
N ASP A 757 51.08 -6.33 9.60
CA ASP A 757 51.56 -7.71 9.86
C ASP A 757 51.25 -8.21 11.28
N TYR A 758 50.51 -7.44 12.08
CA TYR A 758 50.05 -7.82 13.42
C TYR A 758 48.60 -7.40 13.68
N PRO A 759 47.83 -8.14 14.51
CA PRO A 759 46.48 -7.75 14.88
C PRO A 759 46.46 -6.64 15.94
N ILE A 760 45.43 -5.79 15.91
CA ILE A 760 45.08 -4.84 16.97
C ILE A 760 43.64 -5.18 17.41
N ILE A 761 43.51 -5.83 18.56
CA ILE A 761 42.23 -6.37 19.05
C ILE A 761 41.83 -5.89 20.45
N ASP A 762 42.68 -5.08 21.08
CA ASP A 762 42.64 -4.67 22.48
C ASP A 762 42.76 -3.15 22.66
N LYS A 763 42.40 -2.38 21.62
CA LYS A 763 42.48 -0.90 21.70
C LYS A 763 41.46 -0.37 22.71
N PRO A 764 41.81 0.66 23.52
CA PRO A 764 40.85 1.30 24.42
C PRO A 764 39.60 1.79 23.70
N ILE A 765 38.43 1.48 24.25
CA ILE A 765 37.14 1.82 23.67
C ILE A 765 36.95 3.34 23.74
N ARG A 766 36.63 3.96 22.60
CA ARG A 766 36.24 5.38 22.58
C ARG A 766 34.80 5.49 23.08
N SER A 767 34.57 6.31 24.10
CA SER A 767 33.22 6.71 24.51
C SER A 767 32.55 7.43 23.34
N GLY A 768 31.56 6.78 22.74
CA GLY A 768 30.75 7.32 21.64
C GLY A 768 29.73 8.34 22.11
#